data_AF-A0A7S2MF80-F1
#
_entry.id   AF-A0A7S2MF80-F1
#
_cell.length_a   1.000
_cell.length_b   1.000
_cell.length_c   1.000
_cell.angle_alpha   90.00
_cell.angle_beta   90.00
_cell.angle_gamma   90.00
#
_symmetry.space_group_name_H-M   'P 1'
#
loop_
_entity.id
_entity.type
_entity.pdbx_description
1 polymer ?
#
loop_
_entity_poly.entity_id
_entity_poly.type
_entity_poly.pdbx_seq_one_letter_code
_entity_poly.pdbx_strand_id
1 'polypeptide(L)'
;ATVGMPMNRTLVLTTVFLRALRDGRDPIDSARAADLGYIPSTMSTELKPFRYYILFEEAKRIFANDFVPALKLQVPIDPGSTLTDTVKLLANQGEMSFSTAGLLYLQPDYIANIIKPLCDTRMGNRLWCMREFATQDALRSMATGEAVPTVERDLTITAAEHFAKTGELREELLAMLWEVTSLPRDEYVPMLQMLVARGVLILAENTKYGRRWLLPMRLPQSCPPDNGAGAGGKEKWGSALQRTEDQVGELLSLHVFMGPVVPDGVFARFVSSCFGVGKVHRCWRTGAHIEVDGGGPFGKSTSDLLMEVRKKESGLAGEGESFKTHKADGYELVIEAIGKKAARPTVFASIMQLQALVRASMDNVPALATFGHTVLCCPGCIKAKLANPSCWPVVDVAARKITCDKCSEVISLNNAPSMVPLNQSGIFNIPIIPRPDPRPELKFVAEKLRVGRPIDCVLGYYRALGLEDVEEVERLKAAGEAAILSELAERPTKKDENGWSSVEWLQYLRAGSAPPPNDSEAEDDTAEQLASLQQQAKTLEYDKGRSETSLDYWVKRPVCVAAGLQRGHVLALRLYASGIFRPVNTPLSDGCSPDRPHPYPATCILLNEALGRLRDAQVEQRRSAAARAAKLLEEARKAKEEDDHELADKTARAANEAAAANEALKVSVFYRGACTINPAEFKLRGGTEMGFMSLTKHRQVAQSRSLARLVAERDELDADAEENTQAEEVDESASMTPLSKSGMDTPRSGKVVGKDEIPILLFRSQPSEDEVPTDLSFLSPTPDDGECTYPLGMYMEQRKETTEIIRSADGDIFHCKIVDVDLHYTSSGANPRQAKAKEGKAVA
;
A
#
# COMPACT_ATOMS: atom_id res chain seq x y z
N ALA A 1 -34.34 5.81 -19.59
CA ALA A 1 -35.01 4.51 -19.74
C ALA A 1 -35.71 4.47 -21.09
N THR A 2 -35.23 3.62 -22.00
CA THR A 2 -35.81 3.31 -23.32
C THR A 2 -36.81 2.17 -23.15
N VAL A 3 -37.99 2.46 -22.61
CA VAL A 3 -39.08 1.48 -22.58
C VAL A 3 -39.90 1.69 -23.86
N GLY A 4 -39.95 0.68 -24.74
CA GLY A 4 -40.79 0.68 -25.95
C GLY A 4 -40.07 0.92 -27.29
N MET A 5 -38.74 1.04 -27.34
CA MET A 5 -38.01 1.07 -28.61
C MET A 5 -37.61 -0.36 -29.04
N PRO A 6 -37.72 -0.71 -30.35
CA PRO A 6 -37.25 -1.99 -30.85
C PRO A 6 -35.75 -2.15 -30.57
N MET A 7 -35.34 -3.25 -29.95
CA MET A 7 -33.92 -3.54 -29.73
C MET A 7 -33.22 -3.69 -31.08
N ASN A 8 -32.26 -2.81 -31.35
CA ASN A 8 -31.42 -2.90 -32.54
C ASN A 8 -30.61 -4.21 -32.51
N ARG A 9 -30.45 -4.88 -33.66
CA ARG A 9 -29.61 -6.09 -33.84
C ARG A 9 -28.23 -5.93 -33.19
N THR A 10 -27.60 -4.76 -33.34
CA THR A 10 -26.29 -4.47 -32.72
C THR A 10 -26.32 -4.61 -31.19
N LEU A 11 -27.38 -4.12 -30.53
CA LEU A 11 -27.52 -4.22 -29.07
C LEU A 11 -27.69 -5.68 -28.64
N VAL A 12 -28.53 -6.45 -29.34
CA VAL A 12 -28.76 -7.88 -29.07
C VAL A 12 -27.45 -8.67 -29.19
N LEU A 13 -26.71 -8.48 -30.28
CA LEU A 13 -25.45 -9.19 -30.49
C LEU A 13 -24.35 -8.75 -29.50
N THR A 14 -24.34 -7.48 -29.08
CA THR A 14 -23.44 -7.00 -28.02
C THR A 14 -23.79 -7.62 -26.66
N THR A 15 -25.07 -7.86 -26.36
CA THR A 15 -25.47 -8.63 -25.18
C THR A 15 -25.00 -10.08 -25.26
N VAL A 16 -25.09 -10.71 -26.44
CA VAL A 16 -24.60 -12.08 -26.65
C VAL A 16 -23.07 -12.15 -26.48
N PHE A 17 -22.33 -11.15 -26.97
CA PHE A 17 -20.89 -11.04 -26.76
C PHE A 17 -20.52 -11.09 -25.26
N LEU A 18 -21.14 -10.26 -24.44
CA LEU A 18 -20.87 -10.20 -23.00
C LEU A 18 -21.25 -11.49 -22.28
N ARG A 19 -22.39 -12.11 -22.65
CA ARG A 19 -22.83 -13.40 -22.08
C ARG A 19 -21.92 -14.56 -22.53
N ALA A 20 -21.40 -14.53 -23.75
CA ALA A 20 -20.47 -15.54 -24.23
C ALA A 20 -19.14 -15.48 -23.47
N LEU A 21 -18.61 -14.27 -23.24
CA LEU A 21 -17.43 -14.06 -22.39
C LEU A 21 -17.65 -14.61 -20.97
N ARG A 22 -18.82 -14.34 -20.38
CA ARG A 22 -19.21 -14.85 -19.05
C ARG A 22 -19.22 -16.37 -18.99
N ASP A 23 -19.78 -17.00 -20.03
CA ASP A 23 -20.00 -18.44 -20.08
C ASP A 23 -18.77 -19.21 -20.61
N GLY A 24 -17.65 -18.53 -20.92
CA GLY A 24 -16.45 -19.15 -21.49
C GLY A 24 -16.61 -19.64 -22.93
N ARG A 25 -17.63 -19.17 -23.63
CA ARG A 25 -17.95 -19.52 -25.02
C ARG A 25 -17.25 -18.58 -26.00
N ASP A 26 -17.06 -19.03 -27.24
CA ASP A 26 -16.58 -18.13 -28.29
C ASP A 26 -17.65 -17.06 -28.60
N PRO A 27 -17.33 -15.76 -28.48
CA PRO A 27 -18.31 -14.71 -28.69
C PRO A 27 -18.83 -14.63 -30.12
N ILE A 28 -17.97 -14.85 -31.12
CA ILE A 28 -18.33 -14.71 -32.54
C ILE A 28 -19.29 -15.83 -32.93
N ASP A 29 -18.98 -17.07 -32.57
CA ASP A 29 -19.84 -18.22 -32.88
C ASP A 29 -21.18 -18.14 -32.13
N SER A 30 -21.16 -17.70 -30.87
CA SER A 30 -22.38 -17.49 -30.09
C SER A 30 -23.30 -16.43 -30.73
N ALA A 31 -22.71 -15.35 -31.24
CA ALA A 31 -23.45 -14.29 -31.91
C ALA A 31 -23.99 -14.73 -33.28
N ARG A 32 -23.22 -15.48 -34.08
CA ARG A 32 -23.70 -16.06 -35.34
C ARG A 32 -24.88 -17.00 -35.12
N ALA A 33 -24.81 -17.84 -34.10
CA ALA A 33 -25.89 -18.75 -33.77
C ALA A 33 -27.17 -18.00 -33.32
N ALA A 34 -27.01 -16.97 -32.49
CA ALA A 34 -28.11 -16.10 -32.07
C ALA A 34 -28.77 -15.36 -33.24
N ASP A 35 -27.97 -14.90 -34.21
CA ASP A 35 -28.45 -14.21 -35.42
C ASP A 35 -29.22 -15.16 -36.36
N LEU A 36 -28.86 -16.45 -36.38
CA LEU A 36 -29.54 -17.50 -37.14
C LEU A 36 -30.74 -18.13 -36.40
N GLY A 37 -31.01 -17.73 -35.15
CA GLY A 37 -32.09 -18.30 -34.32
C GLY A 37 -31.80 -19.70 -33.78
N TYR A 38 -30.54 -20.12 -33.72
CA TYR A 38 -30.11 -21.43 -33.22
C TYR A 38 -29.41 -21.32 -31.86
N ILE A 39 -29.69 -22.23 -30.93
CA ILE A 39 -28.94 -22.36 -29.68
C ILE A 39 -27.85 -23.40 -29.94
N PRO A 40 -26.55 -23.03 -29.99
CA PRO A 40 -25.49 -24.00 -30.19
C PRO A 40 -25.46 -24.98 -29.01
N SER A 41 -25.43 -26.28 -29.32
CA SER A 41 -25.28 -27.32 -28.30
C SER A 41 -23.94 -27.16 -27.61
N THR A 42 -23.92 -27.28 -26.28
CA THR A 42 -22.75 -27.10 -25.40
C THR A 42 -21.63 -28.14 -25.58
N MET A 43 -21.68 -28.95 -26.64
CA MET A 43 -20.93 -30.20 -26.78
C MET A 43 -19.75 -30.13 -27.76
N SER A 44 -19.49 -28.99 -28.42
CA SER A 44 -18.52 -28.95 -29.54
C SER A 44 -17.47 -27.81 -29.52
N THR A 45 -17.38 -27.01 -28.46
CA THR A 45 -16.34 -25.98 -28.37
C THR A 45 -15.42 -26.29 -27.20
N GLU A 46 -14.10 -26.27 -27.45
CA GLU A 46 -13.10 -26.22 -26.37
C GLU A 46 -13.47 -25.06 -25.44
N LEU A 47 -14.03 -25.38 -24.27
CA LEU A 47 -14.46 -24.38 -23.30
C LEU A 47 -13.20 -23.67 -22.81
N LYS A 48 -13.07 -22.39 -23.15
CA LYS A 48 -12.07 -21.53 -22.51
C LYS A 48 -12.42 -21.45 -21.01
N PRO A 49 -11.42 -21.28 -20.12
CA PRO A 49 -11.70 -21.16 -18.70
C PRO A 49 -12.71 -20.04 -18.44
N PHE A 50 -13.69 -20.32 -17.57
CA PHE A 50 -14.70 -19.35 -17.15
C PHE A 50 -14.06 -18.05 -16.67
N ARG A 51 -14.62 -16.91 -17.10
CA ARG A 51 -14.19 -15.58 -16.66
C ARG A 51 -15.25 -15.00 -15.72
N TYR A 52 -14.88 -14.79 -14.45
CA TYR A 52 -15.75 -14.11 -13.49
C TYR A 52 -15.84 -12.61 -13.74
N TYR A 53 -14.78 -12.04 -14.32
CA TYR A 53 -14.65 -10.62 -14.65
C TYR A 53 -13.69 -10.44 -15.84
N ILE A 54 -13.62 -9.23 -16.37
CA ILE A 54 -12.68 -8.80 -17.41
C ILE A 54 -12.38 -7.31 -17.25
N LEU A 55 -11.19 -6.86 -17.65
CA LEU A 55 -10.93 -5.42 -17.79
C LEU A 55 -11.80 -4.85 -18.91
N PHE A 56 -12.41 -3.70 -18.67
CA PHE A 56 -13.30 -3.09 -19.65
C PHE A 56 -12.55 -2.70 -20.93
N GLU A 57 -11.30 -2.25 -20.82
CA GLU A 57 -10.45 -1.97 -21.98
C GLU A 57 -10.11 -3.24 -22.77
N GLU A 58 -9.88 -4.37 -22.11
CA GLU A 58 -9.70 -5.66 -22.78
C GLU A 58 -10.98 -6.07 -23.51
N ALA A 59 -12.14 -5.96 -22.85
CA ALA A 59 -13.43 -6.26 -23.47
C ALA A 59 -13.71 -5.34 -24.67
N LYS A 60 -13.38 -4.04 -24.56
CA LYS A 60 -13.49 -3.05 -25.63
C LYS A 60 -12.58 -3.39 -26.80
N ARG A 61 -11.33 -3.80 -26.55
CA ARG A 61 -10.37 -4.22 -27.57
C ARG A 61 -10.88 -5.44 -28.35
N ILE A 62 -11.30 -6.50 -27.63
CA ILE A 62 -11.87 -7.71 -28.26
C ILE A 62 -13.12 -7.35 -29.07
N PHE A 63 -13.99 -6.50 -28.51
CA PHE A 63 -15.21 -6.07 -29.18
C PHE A 63 -14.93 -5.30 -30.48
N ALA A 64 -14.02 -4.32 -30.43
CA ALA A 64 -13.73 -3.43 -31.54
C ALA A 64 -12.88 -4.11 -32.63
N ASN A 65 -11.87 -4.89 -32.25
CA ASN A 65 -10.89 -5.43 -33.20
C ASN A 65 -11.31 -6.80 -33.76
N ASP A 66 -12.01 -7.62 -32.98
CA ASP A 66 -12.33 -9.00 -33.38
C ASP A 66 -13.81 -9.15 -33.69
N PHE A 67 -14.68 -8.73 -32.77
CA PHE A 67 -16.12 -9.02 -32.83
C PHE A 67 -16.88 -8.18 -33.87
N VAL A 68 -16.70 -6.86 -33.85
CA VAL A 68 -17.37 -5.93 -34.79
C VAL A 68 -17.02 -6.24 -36.25
N PRO A 69 -15.73 -6.44 -36.62
CA PRO A 69 -15.37 -6.78 -38.00
C PRO A 69 -15.89 -8.15 -38.44
N ALA A 70 -15.85 -9.16 -37.57
CA ALA A 70 -16.29 -10.51 -37.89
C ALA A 70 -17.79 -10.63 -38.21
N LEU A 71 -18.62 -9.78 -37.58
CA LEU A 71 -20.08 -9.77 -37.74
C LEU A 71 -20.59 -8.62 -38.60
N LYS A 72 -19.70 -7.76 -39.11
CA LYS A 72 -20.01 -6.57 -39.92
C LYS A 72 -21.08 -5.69 -39.27
N LEU A 73 -20.92 -5.43 -37.96
CA LEU A 73 -21.88 -4.65 -37.20
C LEU A 73 -21.84 -3.17 -37.59
N GLN A 74 -23.02 -2.56 -37.72
CA GLN A 74 -23.14 -1.11 -37.83
C GLN A 74 -23.13 -0.53 -36.41
N VAL A 75 -21.97 -0.02 -36.00
CA VAL A 75 -21.75 0.70 -34.74
C VAL A 75 -21.43 2.18 -35.02
N PRO A 76 -21.70 3.08 -34.07
CA PRO A 76 -21.22 4.46 -34.14
C PRO A 76 -19.69 4.53 -34.32
N ILE A 77 -19.17 5.71 -34.70
CA ILE A 77 -17.73 5.96 -34.94
C ILE A 77 -16.84 5.42 -33.79
N ASP A 78 -17.32 5.43 -32.55
CA ASP A 78 -16.68 4.74 -31.42
C ASP A 78 -17.46 3.46 -31.04
N PRO A 79 -16.94 2.25 -31.37
CA PRO A 79 -17.51 0.97 -30.96
C PRO A 79 -17.66 0.83 -29.44
N GLY A 80 -16.80 1.50 -28.66
CA GLY A 80 -16.81 1.46 -27.19
C GLY A 80 -18.09 2.04 -26.57
N SER A 81 -18.71 3.02 -27.24
CA SER A 81 -19.98 3.62 -26.81
C SER A 81 -21.12 2.60 -26.71
N THR A 82 -21.26 1.75 -27.71
CA THR A 82 -22.30 0.71 -27.77
C THR A 82 -22.08 -0.35 -26.70
N LEU A 83 -20.82 -0.73 -26.49
CA LEU A 83 -20.44 -1.65 -25.42
C LEU A 83 -20.79 -1.05 -24.05
N THR A 84 -20.47 0.23 -23.84
CA THR A 84 -20.76 0.96 -22.59
C THR A 84 -22.26 0.99 -22.29
N ASP A 85 -23.09 1.30 -23.28
CA ASP A 85 -24.55 1.34 -23.10
C ASP A 85 -25.13 -0.05 -22.79
N THR A 86 -24.59 -1.09 -23.44
CA THR A 86 -24.98 -2.48 -23.17
C THR A 86 -24.57 -2.90 -21.75
N VAL A 87 -23.36 -2.56 -21.31
CA VAL A 87 -22.90 -2.81 -19.94
C VAL A 87 -23.79 -2.09 -18.93
N LYS A 88 -24.14 -0.83 -19.15
CA LYS A 88 -25.07 -0.09 -18.28
C LYS A 88 -26.45 -0.76 -18.20
N LEU A 89 -26.96 -1.24 -19.34
CA LEU A 89 -28.23 -1.96 -19.39
C LEU A 89 -28.18 -3.24 -18.55
N LEU A 90 -27.18 -4.09 -18.79
CA LEU A 90 -27.02 -5.37 -18.07
C LEU A 90 -26.70 -5.17 -16.59
N ALA A 91 -25.94 -4.12 -16.25
CA ALA A 91 -25.68 -3.75 -14.87
C ALA A 91 -26.96 -3.30 -14.13
N ASN A 92 -27.80 -2.51 -14.78
CA ASN A 92 -29.10 -2.09 -14.21
C ASN A 92 -30.08 -3.27 -14.05
N GLN A 93 -29.95 -4.31 -14.88
CA GLN A 93 -30.71 -5.56 -14.75
C GLN A 93 -30.14 -6.50 -13.68
N GLY A 94 -28.96 -6.21 -13.15
CA GLY A 94 -28.27 -7.07 -12.20
C GLY A 94 -27.68 -8.34 -12.84
N GLU A 95 -27.51 -8.38 -14.17
CA GLU A 95 -26.82 -9.49 -14.85
C GLU A 95 -25.30 -9.36 -14.77
N MET A 96 -24.79 -8.14 -14.57
CA MET A 96 -23.36 -7.81 -14.52
C MET A 96 -23.11 -6.66 -13.53
N SER A 97 -21.86 -6.37 -13.21
CA SER A 97 -21.49 -5.18 -12.41
C SER A 97 -20.25 -4.50 -12.99
N PHE A 98 -20.29 -3.18 -13.07
CA PHE A 98 -19.18 -2.36 -13.56
C PHE A 98 -18.57 -1.57 -12.40
N SER A 99 -17.26 -1.72 -12.22
CA SER A 99 -16.46 -0.98 -11.25
C SER A 99 -15.94 0.33 -11.85
N THR A 100 -15.84 1.36 -11.02
CA THR A 100 -15.14 2.61 -11.38
C THR A 100 -13.65 2.41 -11.66
N ALA A 101 -13.07 1.30 -11.19
CA ALA A 101 -11.69 0.89 -11.47
C ALA A 101 -11.51 0.20 -12.83
N GLY A 102 -12.52 0.24 -13.72
CA GLY A 102 -12.43 -0.34 -15.06
C GLY A 102 -12.59 -1.86 -15.12
N LEU A 103 -13.02 -2.52 -14.03
CA LEU A 103 -13.35 -3.94 -14.01
C LEU A 103 -14.84 -4.18 -14.32
N LEU A 104 -15.10 -5.09 -15.25
CA LEU A 104 -16.43 -5.58 -15.58
C LEU A 104 -16.61 -6.99 -15.00
N TYR A 105 -17.40 -7.11 -13.94
CA TYR A 105 -17.79 -8.39 -13.36
C TYR A 105 -18.89 -9.01 -14.21
N LEU A 106 -18.56 -10.12 -14.86
CA LEU A 106 -19.45 -10.85 -15.74
C LEU A 106 -20.47 -11.69 -14.94
N GLN A 107 -20.11 -12.09 -13.72
CA GLN A 107 -20.97 -12.85 -12.80
C GLN A 107 -21.16 -12.09 -11.47
N PRO A 108 -22.37 -11.57 -11.19
CA PRO A 108 -22.66 -10.86 -9.94
C PRO A 108 -22.47 -11.73 -8.68
N ASP A 109 -22.79 -13.03 -8.76
CA ASP A 109 -22.62 -13.98 -7.65
C ASP A 109 -21.16 -14.08 -7.17
N TYR A 110 -20.21 -13.79 -8.06
CA TYR A 110 -18.80 -13.75 -7.72
C TYR A 110 -18.50 -12.67 -6.66
N ILE A 111 -19.05 -11.47 -6.84
CA ILE A 111 -18.92 -10.37 -5.86
C ILE A 111 -19.57 -10.78 -4.54
N ALA A 112 -20.72 -11.45 -4.59
CA ALA A 112 -21.39 -11.95 -3.39
C ALA A 112 -20.50 -12.94 -2.63
N ASN A 113 -19.80 -13.84 -3.33
CA ASN A 113 -18.86 -14.80 -2.73
C ASN A 113 -17.64 -14.12 -2.08
N ILE A 114 -17.22 -12.97 -2.58
CA ILE A 114 -16.11 -12.17 -2.02
C ILE A 114 -16.55 -11.38 -0.78
N ILE A 115 -17.80 -10.89 -0.76
CA ILE A 115 -18.34 -10.10 0.37
C ILE A 115 -18.84 -11.00 1.50
N LYS A 116 -19.42 -12.17 1.20
CA LYS A 116 -20.03 -13.08 2.19
C LYS A 116 -19.13 -13.38 3.38
N PRO A 117 -17.83 -13.70 3.19
CA PRO A 117 -16.93 -13.99 4.30
C PRO A 117 -16.77 -12.78 5.24
N LEU A 118 -16.70 -11.56 4.69
CA LEU A 118 -16.61 -10.32 5.48
C LEU A 118 -17.85 -10.09 6.36
N CYS A 119 -19.00 -10.66 5.98
CA CYS A 119 -20.27 -10.56 6.72
C CYS A 119 -20.57 -11.74 7.65
N ASP A 120 -19.71 -12.77 7.75
CA ASP A 120 -19.97 -13.95 8.59
C ASP A 120 -19.91 -13.59 10.09
N THR A 121 -21.04 -13.62 10.78
CA THR A 121 -21.14 -13.29 12.21
C THR A 121 -20.38 -14.24 13.12
N ARG A 122 -20.00 -15.43 12.62
CA ARG A 122 -19.22 -16.44 13.35
C ARG A 122 -17.72 -16.19 13.30
N MET A 123 -17.27 -15.23 12.49
CA MET A 123 -15.86 -14.91 12.30
C MET A 123 -15.12 -14.67 13.62
N GLY A 124 -13.88 -15.15 13.69
CA GLY A 124 -13.04 -15.07 14.88
C GLY A 124 -13.33 -16.13 15.95
N ASN A 125 -14.39 -16.94 15.81
CA ASN A 125 -14.59 -18.07 16.71
C ASN A 125 -13.76 -19.29 16.29
N ARG A 126 -13.47 -20.18 17.25
CA ARG A 126 -12.61 -21.36 17.02
C ARG A 126 -13.10 -22.27 15.89
N LEU A 127 -14.40 -22.52 15.81
CA LEU A 127 -14.99 -23.41 14.79
C LEU A 127 -14.89 -22.82 13.39
N TRP A 128 -15.07 -21.51 13.26
CA TRP A 128 -14.91 -20.77 12.03
C TRP A 128 -13.45 -20.85 11.57
N CYS A 129 -12.50 -20.53 12.44
CA CYS A 129 -11.07 -20.62 12.11
C CYS A 129 -10.68 -22.02 11.65
N MET A 130 -11.12 -23.08 12.34
CA MET A 130 -10.84 -24.46 11.95
C MET A 130 -11.37 -24.81 10.55
N ARG A 131 -12.59 -24.36 10.20
CA ARG A 131 -13.18 -24.60 8.88
C ARG A 131 -12.45 -23.86 7.77
N GLU A 132 -12.13 -22.59 7.99
CA GLU A 132 -11.45 -21.77 6.99
C GLU A 132 -10.03 -22.29 6.73
N PHE A 133 -9.26 -22.63 7.78
CA PHE A 133 -7.93 -23.21 7.61
C PHE A 133 -7.95 -24.58 6.93
N ALA A 134 -8.92 -25.44 7.24
CA ALA A 134 -9.06 -26.72 6.54
C ALA A 134 -9.33 -26.53 5.03
N THR A 135 -10.12 -25.51 4.68
CA THR A 135 -10.39 -25.15 3.29
C THR A 135 -9.13 -24.61 2.61
N GLN A 136 -8.39 -23.74 3.28
CA GLN A 136 -7.13 -23.18 2.78
C GLN A 136 -6.05 -24.24 2.61
N ASP A 137 -5.86 -25.14 3.57
CA ASP A 137 -4.91 -26.24 3.47
C ASP A 137 -5.23 -27.14 2.27
N ALA A 138 -6.52 -27.43 2.04
CA ALA A 138 -6.94 -28.20 0.87
C ALA A 138 -6.60 -27.49 -0.45
N LEU A 139 -6.84 -26.17 -0.53
CA LEU A 139 -6.54 -25.37 -1.72
C LEU A 139 -5.03 -25.26 -1.98
N ARG A 140 -4.24 -24.96 -0.95
CA ARG A 140 -2.78 -24.84 -1.08
C ARG A 140 -2.11 -26.19 -1.32
N SER A 141 -2.60 -27.27 -0.73
CA SER A 141 -2.15 -28.62 -1.06
C SER A 141 -2.34 -28.95 -2.54
N MET A 142 -3.47 -28.55 -3.15
CA MET A 142 -3.68 -28.71 -4.59
C MET A 142 -2.78 -27.81 -5.45
N ALA A 143 -2.49 -26.59 -4.99
CA ALA A 143 -1.73 -25.59 -5.74
C ALA A 143 -0.20 -25.78 -5.62
N THR A 144 0.32 -25.66 -4.40
CA THR A 144 1.75 -25.65 -4.05
C THR A 144 2.20 -26.92 -3.33
N GLY A 145 1.28 -27.71 -2.77
CA GLY A 145 1.62 -28.88 -1.96
C GLY A 145 1.90 -28.54 -0.49
N GLU A 146 1.73 -27.28 -0.09
CA GLU A 146 2.05 -26.80 1.25
C GLU A 146 0.79 -26.46 2.05
N ALA A 147 0.88 -26.55 3.38
CA ALA A 147 -0.16 -26.11 4.29
C ALA A 147 0.03 -24.64 4.67
N VAL A 148 -1.01 -24.00 5.22
CA VAL A 148 -0.88 -22.63 5.76
C VAL A 148 0.09 -22.63 6.96
N PRO A 149 1.19 -21.84 6.93
CA PRO A 149 2.14 -21.75 8.04
C PRO A 149 1.48 -21.36 9.37
N THR A 150 1.99 -21.88 10.48
CA THR A 150 1.42 -21.61 11.83
C THR A 150 1.38 -20.13 12.17
N VAL A 151 2.40 -19.37 11.77
CA VAL A 151 2.48 -17.92 12.05
C VAL A 151 1.40 -17.15 11.29
N GLU A 152 1.18 -17.48 10.01
CA GLU A 152 0.09 -16.90 9.21
C GLU A 152 -1.29 -17.21 9.84
N ARG A 153 -1.47 -18.41 10.41
CA ARG A 153 -2.71 -18.77 11.12
C ARG A 153 -2.92 -17.89 12.35
N ASP A 154 -1.89 -17.70 13.17
CA ASP A 154 -2.00 -16.92 14.42
C ASP A 154 -2.31 -15.44 14.14
N LEU A 155 -1.68 -14.86 13.12
CA LEU A 155 -1.97 -13.50 12.66
C LEU A 155 -3.39 -13.38 12.11
N THR A 156 -3.83 -14.36 11.31
CA THR A 156 -5.18 -14.40 10.75
C THR A 156 -6.25 -14.55 11.83
N ILE A 157 -6.02 -15.39 12.85
CA ILE A 157 -6.91 -15.53 14.01
C ILE A 157 -7.01 -14.19 14.75
N THR A 158 -5.86 -13.57 15.04
CA THR A 158 -5.80 -12.27 15.72
C THR A 158 -6.55 -11.19 14.91
N ALA A 159 -6.36 -11.16 13.59
CA ALA A 159 -7.04 -10.24 12.69
C ALA A 159 -8.56 -10.50 12.63
N ALA A 160 -8.98 -11.76 12.56
CA ALA A 160 -10.39 -12.14 12.54
C ALA A 160 -11.10 -11.78 13.86
N GLU A 161 -10.46 -12.02 15.01
CA GLU A 161 -11.00 -11.61 16.31
C GLU A 161 -11.11 -10.09 16.44
N HIS A 162 -10.07 -9.35 16.02
CA HIS A 162 -10.07 -7.89 16.04
C HIS A 162 -11.19 -7.34 15.15
N PHE A 163 -11.34 -7.87 13.94
CA PHE A 163 -12.38 -7.46 13.01
C PHE A 163 -13.78 -7.79 13.52
N ALA A 164 -13.96 -8.95 14.15
CA ALA A 164 -15.24 -9.33 14.77
C ALA A 164 -15.63 -8.41 15.94
N LYS A 165 -14.66 -7.93 16.74
CA LYS A 165 -14.89 -7.06 17.91
C LYS A 165 -15.07 -5.59 17.55
N THR A 166 -14.29 -5.09 16.59
CA THR A 166 -14.15 -3.65 16.31
C THR A 166 -14.78 -3.19 15.00
N GLY A 167 -15.02 -4.12 14.06
CA GLY A 167 -15.38 -3.80 12.69
C GLY A 167 -14.22 -3.27 11.84
N GLU A 168 -12.99 -3.25 12.36
CA GLU A 168 -11.79 -2.85 11.64
C GLU A 168 -11.15 -4.02 10.89
N LEU A 169 -11.16 -3.93 9.57
CA LEU A 169 -10.63 -4.94 8.66
C LEU A 169 -9.12 -4.74 8.50
N ARG A 170 -8.39 -5.77 8.93
CA ARG A 170 -6.95 -5.94 8.73
C ARG A 170 -6.70 -6.65 7.41
N GLU A 171 -5.76 -6.17 6.61
CA GLU A 171 -5.49 -6.67 5.25
C GLU A 171 -4.94 -8.10 5.24
N GLU A 172 -4.29 -8.49 6.33
CA GLU A 172 -3.80 -9.83 6.64
C GLU A 172 -4.93 -10.87 6.54
N LEU A 173 -6.17 -10.48 6.85
CA LEU A 173 -7.34 -11.34 6.77
C LEU A 173 -7.79 -11.59 5.31
N LEU A 174 -7.50 -10.67 4.39
CA LEU A 174 -8.02 -10.72 3.02
C LEU A 174 -7.44 -11.86 2.21
N ALA A 175 -6.15 -12.18 2.40
CA ALA A 175 -5.52 -13.34 1.76
C ALA A 175 -6.31 -14.62 2.07
N MET A 176 -6.56 -14.89 3.35
CA MET A 176 -7.34 -16.05 3.76
C MET A 176 -8.79 -16.02 3.28
N LEU A 177 -9.47 -14.87 3.28
CA LEU A 177 -10.88 -14.81 2.86
C LEU A 177 -11.08 -14.93 1.34
N TRP A 178 -10.17 -14.37 0.55
CA TRP A 178 -10.39 -14.20 -0.90
C TRP A 178 -9.63 -15.22 -1.76
N GLU A 179 -8.60 -15.87 -1.23
CA GLU A 179 -7.87 -16.93 -1.96
C GLU A 179 -8.81 -18.10 -2.33
N VAL A 180 -9.81 -18.40 -1.48
CA VAL A 180 -10.88 -19.39 -1.76
C VAL A 180 -11.77 -18.98 -2.93
N THR A 181 -11.89 -17.68 -3.20
CA THR A 181 -12.74 -17.14 -4.27
C THR A 181 -12.03 -17.13 -5.62
N SER A 182 -10.79 -17.62 -5.72
CA SER A 182 -9.96 -17.55 -6.93
C SER A 182 -9.71 -16.13 -7.45
N LEU A 183 -9.93 -15.10 -6.62
CA LEU A 183 -9.59 -13.72 -6.94
C LEU A 183 -8.06 -13.59 -6.97
N PRO A 184 -7.44 -13.19 -8.08
CA PRO A 184 -6.02 -12.96 -8.13
C PRO A 184 -5.60 -11.86 -7.14
N ARG A 185 -4.47 -12.03 -6.46
CA ARG A 185 -4.01 -11.11 -5.41
C ARG A 185 -3.73 -9.70 -5.93
N ASP A 186 -3.33 -9.57 -7.20
CA ASP A 186 -3.17 -8.29 -7.87
C ASP A 186 -4.51 -7.53 -8.02
N GLU A 187 -5.65 -8.19 -7.90
CA GLU A 187 -6.97 -7.57 -8.04
C GLU A 187 -7.64 -7.23 -6.71
N TYR A 188 -6.99 -7.54 -5.59
CA TYR A 188 -7.50 -7.22 -4.27
C TYR A 188 -7.69 -5.71 -4.10
N VAL A 189 -6.75 -4.92 -4.62
CA VAL A 189 -6.85 -3.46 -4.55
C VAL A 189 -8.08 -2.98 -5.31
N PRO A 190 -8.23 -3.18 -6.64
CA PRO A 190 -9.46 -2.83 -7.38
C PRO A 190 -10.76 -3.28 -6.73
N MET A 191 -10.78 -4.48 -6.14
CA MET A 191 -11.93 -4.99 -5.38
C MET A 191 -12.23 -4.11 -4.15
N LEU A 192 -11.23 -3.80 -3.32
CA LEU A 192 -11.38 -2.90 -2.18
C LEU A 192 -11.88 -1.51 -2.61
N GLN A 193 -11.40 -1.00 -3.74
CA GLN A 193 -11.85 0.30 -4.27
C GLN A 193 -13.35 0.28 -4.58
N MET A 194 -13.81 -0.78 -5.23
CA MET A 194 -15.22 -0.98 -5.53
C MET A 194 -16.03 -1.06 -4.23
N LEU A 195 -15.58 -1.82 -3.24
CA LEU A 195 -16.28 -1.97 -1.96
C LEU A 195 -16.41 -0.64 -1.21
N VAL A 196 -15.37 0.20 -1.25
CA VAL A 196 -15.41 1.54 -0.65
C VAL A 196 -16.32 2.50 -1.43
N ALA A 197 -16.23 2.52 -2.77
CA ALA A 197 -17.11 3.34 -3.60
C ALA A 197 -18.61 3.01 -3.40
N ARG A 198 -18.91 1.75 -3.04
CA ARG A 198 -20.27 1.28 -2.73
C ARG A 198 -20.66 1.46 -1.25
N GLY A 199 -19.78 1.96 -0.40
CA GLY A 199 -20.03 2.15 1.04
C GLY A 199 -20.06 0.85 1.84
N VAL A 200 -19.58 -0.27 1.27
CA VAL A 200 -19.39 -1.54 1.99
C VAL A 200 -18.19 -1.42 2.93
N LEU A 201 -17.13 -0.76 2.50
CA LEU A 201 -15.97 -0.45 3.34
C LEU A 201 -15.80 1.07 3.45
N ILE A 202 -15.15 1.52 4.52
CA ILE A 202 -14.67 2.89 4.68
C ILE A 202 -13.17 2.81 4.86
N LEU A 203 -12.42 3.54 4.02
CA LEU A 203 -11.00 3.79 4.29
C LEU A 203 -10.90 4.94 5.29
N ALA A 204 -10.67 4.62 6.56
CA ALA A 204 -10.65 5.58 7.65
C ALA A 204 -9.32 6.33 7.74
N GLU A 205 -8.21 5.64 7.47
CA GLU A 205 -6.86 6.21 7.47
C GLU A 205 -6.01 5.53 6.39
N ASN A 206 -5.13 6.30 5.75
CA ASN A 206 -4.08 5.80 4.88
C ASN A 206 -2.79 6.57 5.21
N THR A 207 -1.98 6.01 6.09
CA THR A 207 -0.72 6.61 6.55
C THR A 207 0.47 5.73 6.14
N LYS A 208 1.71 6.22 6.32
CA LYS A 208 2.91 5.40 6.10
C LYS A 208 2.94 4.10 6.91
N TYR A 209 2.25 4.08 8.05
CA TYR A 209 2.20 2.95 8.98
C TYR A 209 1.08 1.94 8.67
N GLY A 210 0.15 2.24 7.75
CA GLY A 210 -0.97 1.34 7.52
C GLY A 210 -2.17 1.98 6.84
N ARG A 211 -3.05 1.12 6.31
CA ARG A 211 -4.42 1.48 5.96
C ARG A 211 -5.35 0.93 7.02
N ARG A 212 -6.34 1.72 7.39
CA ARG A 212 -7.38 1.34 8.35
C ARG A 212 -8.71 1.24 7.64
N TRP A 213 -9.18 0.02 7.44
CA TRP A 213 -10.44 -0.27 6.78
C TRP A 213 -11.52 -0.53 7.81
N LEU A 214 -12.69 0.05 7.67
CA LEU A 214 -13.82 -0.19 8.55
C LEU A 214 -14.96 -0.81 7.75
N LEU A 215 -15.61 -1.85 8.31
CA LEU A 215 -16.85 -2.41 7.79
C LEU A 215 -18.03 -1.82 8.60
N PRO A 216 -18.79 -0.85 8.06
CA PRO A 216 -19.83 -0.12 8.79
C PRO A 216 -20.87 -1.02 9.45
N MET A 217 -21.21 -2.14 8.81
CA MET A 217 -22.19 -3.10 9.33
C MET A 217 -21.75 -3.77 10.64
N ARG A 218 -20.43 -3.90 10.87
CA ARG A 218 -19.85 -4.48 12.08
C ARG A 218 -19.51 -3.45 13.15
N LEU A 219 -19.61 -2.16 12.84
CA LEU A 219 -19.39 -1.11 13.84
C LEU A 219 -20.47 -1.17 14.93
N PRO A 220 -20.14 -0.74 16.16
CA PRO A 220 -21.11 -0.64 17.24
C PRO A 220 -22.25 0.32 16.85
N GLN A 221 -23.42 0.11 17.45
CA GLN A 221 -24.64 0.85 17.09
C GLN A 221 -24.62 2.30 17.61
N SER A 222 -23.97 2.52 18.75
CA SER A 222 -23.70 3.83 19.34
C SER A 222 -22.20 4.05 19.47
N CYS A 223 -21.80 5.30 19.75
CA CYS A 223 -20.40 5.60 20.09
C CYS A 223 -19.92 4.68 21.23
N PRO A 224 -18.91 3.83 21.01
CA PRO A 224 -18.47 2.86 22.01
C PRO A 224 -17.92 3.54 23.28
N PRO A 225 -18.21 2.99 24.48
CA PRO A 225 -17.73 3.49 25.77
C PRO A 225 -16.23 3.25 25.97
N ASP A 226 -15.65 3.95 26.95
CA ASP A 226 -14.20 4.06 27.14
C ASP A 226 -13.58 2.85 27.83
N ASN A 227 -12.89 2.02 27.05
CA ASN A 227 -12.03 0.96 27.57
C ASN A 227 -10.59 1.46 27.69
N GLY A 228 -10.33 2.44 28.56
CA GLY A 228 -9.01 2.76 29.12
C GLY A 228 -7.85 3.20 28.21
N ALA A 229 -8.05 3.38 26.89
CA ALA A 229 -6.96 3.67 25.93
C ALA A 229 -7.01 5.06 25.27
N GLY A 230 -7.67 6.04 25.92
CA GLY A 230 -7.76 7.43 25.47
C GLY A 230 -9.20 7.92 25.39
N ALA A 231 -9.39 9.21 25.68
CA ALA A 231 -10.69 9.88 25.76
C ALA A 231 -11.63 9.49 24.60
N GLY A 232 -12.89 9.18 24.94
CA GLY A 232 -13.91 8.71 24.00
C GLY A 232 -14.18 9.71 22.89
N GLY A 233 -14.77 9.26 21.76
CA GLY A 233 -15.08 10.16 20.64
C GLY A 233 -15.93 11.37 21.08
N LYS A 234 -16.89 11.15 21.99
CA LYS A 234 -17.71 12.24 22.59
C LYS A 234 -16.98 13.04 23.67
N GLU A 235 -16.05 12.43 24.41
CA GLU A 235 -15.23 13.14 25.40
C GLU A 235 -14.19 14.03 24.73
N LYS A 236 -13.47 13.52 23.71
CA LYS A 236 -12.56 14.33 22.89
C LYS A 236 -13.29 15.42 22.13
N TRP A 237 -14.50 15.17 21.62
CA TRP A 237 -15.34 16.21 21.05
C TRP A 237 -15.68 17.28 22.09
N GLY A 238 -16.07 16.88 23.31
CA GLY A 238 -16.30 17.79 24.43
C GLY A 238 -15.03 18.55 24.86
N SER A 239 -13.87 17.89 24.86
CA SER A 239 -12.58 18.49 25.13
C SER A 239 -12.11 19.40 23.99
N ALA A 240 -12.39 19.10 22.72
CA ALA A 240 -12.09 19.97 21.59
C ALA A 240 -12.90 21.27 21.67
N LEU A 241 -14.15 21.17 22.14
CA LEU A 241 -14.99 22.33 22.47
C LEU A 241 -14.43 23.15 23.66
N GLN A 242 -13.64 22.53 24.55
CA GLN A 242 -13.05 23.16 25.75
C GLN A 242 -11.58 23.60 25.57
N ARG A 243 -10.79 22.96 24.70
CA ARG A 243 -9.32 23.08 24.54
C ARG A 243 -8.83 24.42 24.01
N THR A 244 -9.71 25.30 23.59
CA THR A 244 -9.31 26.65 23.20
C THR A 244 -9.27 27.54 24.43
N GLU A 245 -8.25 27.34 25.28
CA GLU A 245 -8.10 28.10 26.54
C GLU A 245 -7.86 29.61 26.31
N ASP A 246 -7.47 30.05 25.11
CA ASP A 246 -7.31 31.49 24.80
C ASP A 246 -8.25 32.06 23.71
N GLN A 247 -9.03 31.24 22.99
CA GLN A 247 -9.96 31.73 21.94
C GLN A 247 -11.17 30.81 21.75
N VAL A 248 -12.30 31.09 22.41
CA VAL A 248 -13.56 30.31 22.36
C VAL A 248 -13.88 29.72 20.97
N GLY A 249 -13.66 28.41 20.80
CA GLY A 249 -14.15 27.65 19.66
C GLY A 249 -15.68 27.72 19.57
N GLU A 250 -16.20 27.96 18.38
CA GLU A 250 -17.63 28.02 18.09
C GLU A 250 -18.06 26.78 17.31
N LEU A 251 -19.25 26.28 17.63
CA LEU A 251 -19.87 25.13 16.98
C LEU A 251 -20.84 25.60 15.89
N LEU A 252 -20.58 25.20 14.65
CA LEU A 252 -21.53 25.36 13.54
C LEU A 252 -22.20 24.02 13.27
N SER A 253 -23.53 24.01 13.22
CA SER A 253 -24.31 22.78 12.99
C SER A 253 -25.25 22.93 11.79
N LEU A 254 -25.15 21.97 10.88
CA LEU A 254 -25.99 21.81 9.69
C LEU A 254 -26.81 20.54 9.82
N HIS A 255 -28.12 20.64 9.63
CA HIS A 255 -29.04 19.51 9.65
C HIS A 255 -29.55 19.23 8.24
N VAL A 256 -29.42 17.99 7.79
CA VAL A 256 -29.91 17.51 6.48
C VAL A 256 -31.01 16.49 6.72
N PHE A 257 -32.22 16.77 6.24
CA PHE A 257 -33.31 15.82 6.38
C PHE A 257 -33.20 14.67 5.38
N MET A 258 -33.15 13.45 5.89
CA MET A 258 -32.97 12.25 5.09
C MET A 258 -34.27 11.53 4.75
N GLY A 259 -35.40 11.92 5.34
CA GLY A 259 -36.69 11.25 5.12
C GLY A 259 -37.06 10.26 6.24
N PRO A 260 -38.17 9.51 6.07
CA PRO A 260 -38.71 8.65 7.11
C PRO A 260 -37.87 7.39 7.38
N VAL A 261 -37.06 6.96 6.41
CA VAL A 261 -36.20 5.78 6.49
C VAL A 261 -34.85 6.13 5.88
N VAL A 262 -33.77 5.73 6.56
CA VAL A 262 -32.40 5.81 6.02
C VAL A 262 -31.95 4.38 5.74
N PRO A 263 -31.80 3.99 4.46
CA PRO A 263 -31.24 2.69 4.12
C PRO A 263 -29.81 2.54 4.65
N ASP A 264 -29.49 1.34 5.13
CA ASP A 264 -28.13 0.99 5.53
C ASP A 264 -27.15 1.22 4.36
N GLY A 265 -25.96 1.70 4.69
CA GLY A 265 -24.91 2.00 3.70
C GLY A 265 -24.92 3.41 3.11
N VAL A 266 -26.05 4.14 3.13
CA VAL A 266 -26.09 5.53 2.62
C VAL A 266 -25.18 6.44 3.44
N PHE A 267 -25.28 6.37 4.77
CA PHE A 267 -24.40 7.12 5.67
C PHE A 267 -22.94 6.68 5.53
N ALA A 268 -22.67 5.37 5.41
CA ALA A 268 -21.33 4.85 5.23
C ALA A 268 -20.67 5.34 3.94
N ARG A 269 -21.41 5.37 2.83
CA ARG A 269 -20.96 5.91 1.55
C ARG A 269 -20.63 7.41 1.66
N PHE A 270 -21.44 8.15 2.39
CA PHE A 270 -21.16 9.55 2.69
C PHE A 270 -19.86 9.71 3.49
N VAL A 271 -19.71 9.01 4.62
CA VAL A 271 -18.47 9.04 5.43
C VAL A 271 -17.25 8.62 4.60
N SER A 272 -17.39 7.61 3.75
CA SER A 272 -16.34 7.19 2.82
C SER A 272 -15.96 8.28 1.82
N SER A 273 -16.91 9.13 1.41
CA SER A 273 -16.65 10.24 0.49
C SER A 273 -15.92 11.40 1.18
N CYS A 274 -15.89 11.42 2.52
CA CYS A 274 -15.12 12.38 3.32
C CYS A 274 -13.65 11.97 3.50
N PHE A 275 -13.18 10.92 2.80
CA PHE A 275 -11.77 10.55 2.83
C PHE A 275 -10.87 11.73 2.39
N GLY A 276 -9.76 11.93 3.11
CA GLY A 276 -8.84 13.05 2.87
C GLY A 276 -9.21 14.38 3.55
N VAL A 277 -10.39 14.47 4.18
CA VAL A 277 -10.76 15.64 5.00
C VAL A 277 -9.93 15.71 6.29
N GLY A 278 -9.60 14.56 6.87
CA GLY A 278 -8.89 14.47 8.13
C GLY A 278 -8.72 13.03 8.61
N LYS A 279 -8.27 12.87 9.86
CA LYS A 279 -8.08 11.59 10.53
C LYS A 279 -9.39 11.15 11.20
N VAL A 280 -9.91 9.98 10.83
CA VAL A 280 -11.11 9.42 11.46
C VAL A 280 -10.76 8.88 12.84
N HIS A 281 -11.11 9.63 13.89
CA HIS A 281 -10.83 9.23 15.28
C HIS A 281 -11.69 8.03 15.68
N ARG A 282 -13.00 8.12 15.51
CA ARG A 282 -13.98 7.08 15.86
C ARG A 282 -15.12 7.06 14.84
N CYS A 283 -15.65 5.86 14.58
CA CYS A 283 -16.84 5.64 13.76
C CYS A 283 -17.74 4.61 14.44
N TRP A 284 -19.05 4.82 14.36
CA TRP A 284 -20.10 3.88 14.74
C TRP A 284 -21.15 3.84 13.63
N ARG A 285 -22.15 2.95 13.74
CA ARG A 285 -23.11 2.69 12.65
C ARG A 285 -23.85 3.96 12.18
N THR A 286 -24.11 4.87 13.11
CA THR A 286 -24.89 6.10 12.85
C THR A 286 -24.08 7.37 12.96
N GLY A 287 -22.75 7.31 13.15
CA GLY A 287 -21.96 8.53 13.28
C GLY A 287 -20.46 8.36 13.16
N ALA A 288 -19.76 9.46 12.97
CA ALA A 288 -18.32 9.52 12.81
C ALA A 288 -17.75 10.83 13.39
N HIS A 289 -16.58 10.74 14.01
CA HIS A 289 -15.78 11.89 14.46
C HIS A 289 -14.47 11.92 13.66
N ILE A 290 -14.23 13.05 13.00
CA ILE A 290 -13.07 13.28 12.13
C ILE A 290 -12.32 14.50 12.67
N GLU A 291 -11.04 14.32 12.95
CA GLU A 291 -10.10 15.40 13.27
C GLU A 291 -9.53 15.94 11.97
N VAL A 292 -9.75 17.23 11.69
CA VAL A 292 -9.41 17.85 10.40
C VAL A 292 -7.91 18.14 10.32
N ASP A 293 -7.27 17.77 9.20
CA ASP A 293 -5.87 18.11 8.97
C ASP A 293 -5.75 19.58 8.55
N GLY A 294 -4.95 20.36 9.28
CA GLY A 294 -4.72 21.78 8.99
C GLY A 294 -4.05 22.07 7.64
N GLY A 295 -3.44 21.05 7.00
CA GLY A 295 -2.93 21.12 5.63
C GLY A 295 -3.91 20.59 4.56
N GLY A 296 -5.08 20.09 4.96
CA GLY A 296 -6.08 19.49 4.08
C GLY A 296 -7.01 20.51 3.40
N PRO A 297 -8.05 20.03 2.70
CA PRO A 297 -8.96 20.87 1.90
C PRO A 297 -9.71 21.91 2.73
N PHE A 298 -9.87 21.70 4.05
CA PHE A 298 -10.55 22.63 4.96
C PHE A 298 -9.60 23.61 5.66
N GLY A 299 -8.29 23.47 5.48
CA GLY A 299 -7.24 24.29 6.07
C GLY A 299 -7.29 24.34 7.60
N LYS A 300 -6.60 25.33 8.20
CA LYS A 300 -6.51 25.51 9.67
C LYS A 300 -7.77 26.10 10.33
N SER A 301 -8.86 26.29 9.58
CA SER A 301 -10.06 27.01 10.08
C SER A 301 -11.03 26.13 10.86
N THR A 302 -11.03 24.82 10.55
CA THR A 302 -11.85 23.81 11.22
C THR A 302 -10.93 22.83 11.92
N SER A 303 -11.18 22.52 13.20
CA SER A 303 -10.38 21.55 13.95
C SER A 303 -11.00 20.15 13.92
N ASP A 304 -12.32 20.06 14.11
CA ASP A 304 -13.03 18.81 14.31
C ASP A 304 -14.38 18.81 13.60
N LEU A 305 -14.80 17.63 13.17
CA LEU A 305 -16.10 17.35 12.55
C LEU A 305 -16.78 16.18 13.24
N LEU A 306 -18.04 16.36 13.62
CA LEU A 306 -18.92 15.31 14.11
C LEU A 306 -20.10 15.15 13.17
N MET A 307 -20.36 13.91 12.76
CA MET A 307 -21.47 13.56 11.88
C MET A 307 -22.32 12.51 12.57
N GLU A 308 -23.63 12.72 12.66
CA GLU A 308 -24.52 11.73 13.28
C GLU A 308 -25.90 11.73 12.64
N VAL A 309 -26.37 10.53 12.27
CA VAL A 309 -27.75 10.28 11.87
C VAL A 309 -28.58 10.07 13.12
N ARG A 310 -29.57 10.94 13.33
CA ARG A 310 -30.47 10.93 14.48
C ARG A 310 -31.92 10.90 14.01
N LYS A 311 -32.82 10.42 14.86
CA LYS A 311 -34.26 10.57 14.64
C LYS A 311 -34.62 12.03 14.95
N LYS A 312 -35.33 12.69 14.05
CA LYS A 312 -35.75 14.08 14.21
C LYS A 312 -36.69 14.17 15.42
N GLU A 313 -36.31 14.98 16.41
CA GLU A 313 -37.19 15.32 17.53
C GLU A 313 -38.20 16.38 17.06
N SER A 314 -39.45 16.27 17.50
CA SER A 314 -40.63 16.99 16.99
C SER A 314 -40.63 18.52 17.20
N GLY A 315 -39.50 19.14 17.59
CA GLY A 315 -39.36 20.56 17.93
C GLY A 315 -38.58 21.46 16.96
N LEU A 316 -37.82 20.89 16.00
CA LEU A 316 -37.03 21.66 15.02
C LEU A 316 -37.89 22.10 13.81
N ALA A 317 -38.86 22.99 14.06
CA ALA A 317 -39.60 23.68 13.01
C ALA A 317 -38.89 24.99 12.68
N GLY A 318 -38.35 25.12 11.47
CA GLY A 318 -37.84 26.39 10.96
C GLY A 318 -38.97 27.41 10.85
N GLU A 319 -38.70 28.66 11.24
CA GLU A 319 -39.62 29.77 11.04
C GLU A 319 -39.53 30.24 9.58
N GLY A 320 -40.43 29.72 8.75
CA GLY A 320 -40.62 30.12 7.36
C GLY A 320 -41.90 29.48 6.81
N GLU A 321 -42.72 30.26 6.09
CA GLU A 321 -44.02 29.79 5.57
C GLU A 321 -43.92 28.59 4.62
N SER A 322 -42.74 28.35 4.02
CA SER A 322 -42.44 27.20 3.18
C SER A 322 -42.14 25.89 3.93
N PHE A 323 -41.95 25.93 5.26
CA PHE A 323 -41.57 24.76 6.08
C PHE A 323 -42.74 24.14 6.86
N LYS A 324 -43.93 24.75 6.82
CA LYS A 324 -45.13 24.28 7.54
C LYS A 324 -45.66 22.91 7.06
N THR A 325 -45.15 22.36 5.96
CA THR A 325 -45.63 21.11 5.34
C THR A 325 -44.91 19.84 5.81
N HIS A 326 -43.80 19.92 6.55
CA HIS A 326 -43.03 18.74 6.96
C HIS A 326 -43.01 18.53 8.48
N LYS A 327 -44.21 18.36 9.05
CA LYS A 327 -44.48 17.76 10.37
C LYS A 327 -44.23 16.24 10.40
N ALA A 328 -43.32 15.72 9.56
CA ALA A 328 -43.14 14.29 9.36
C ALA A 328 -42.03 13.74 10.27
N ASP A 329 -42.37 12.73 11.06
CA ASP A 329 -41.41 11.84 11.71
C ASP A 329 -40.39 11.34 10.68
N GLY A 330 -39.10 11.42 11.00
CA GLY A 330 -38.05 10.95 10.11
C GLY A 330 -36.66 11.10 10.71
N TYR A 331 -35.66 10.87 9.89
CA TYR A 331 -34.25 10.93 10.26
C TYR A 331 -33.60 12.18 9.69
N GLU A 332 -32.67 12.74 10.45
CA GLU A 332 -31.80 13.83 10.04
C GLU A 332 -30.34 13.43 10.22
N LEU A 333 -29.50 13.88 9.28
CA LEU A 333 -28.05 13.86 9.42
C LEU A 333 -27.61 15.22 9.96
N VAL A 334 -26.99 15.20 11.14
CA VAL A 334 -26.40 16.36 11.78
C VAL A 334 -24.91 16.39 11.45
N ILE A 335 -24.43 17.51 10.90
CA ILE A 335 -23.02 17.78 10.62
C ILE A 335 -22.62 18.98 11.48
N GLU A 336 -21.74 18.71 12.43
CA GLU A 336 -21.24 19.67 13.40
C GLU A 336 -19.74 19.92 13.13
N ALA A 337 -19.33 21.18 13.06
CA ALA A 337 -17.93 21.57 12.88
C ALA A 337 -17.49 22.55 13.97
N ILE A 338 -16.29 22.34 14.51
CA ILE A 338 -15.66 23.24 15.48
C ILE A 338 -14.67 24.15 14.75
N GLY A 339 -14.79 25.46 14.96
CA GLY A 339 -13.86 26.44 14.41
C GLY A 339 -13.95 27.79 15.11
N LYS A 340 -13.08 28.74 14.74
CA LYS A 340 -13.07 30.07 15.35
C LYS A 340 -14.24 30.92 14.81
N LYS A 341 -14.87 31.74 15.67
CA LYS A 341 -15.92 32.68 15.25
C LYS A 341 -15.48 33.63 14.13
N ALA A 342 -14.21 34.05 14.12
CA ALA A 342 -13.65 34.89 13.04
C ALA A 342 -13.56 34.14 11.69
N ALA A 343 -13.46 32.82 11.71
CA ALA A 343 -13.36 31.97 10.52
C ALA A 343 -14.71 31.38 10.08
N ARG A 344 -15.83 31.88 10.63
CA ARG A 344 -17.18 31.35 10.38
C ARG A 344 -17.53 31.19 8.89
N PRO A 345 -17.23 32.16 7.98
CA PRO A 345 -17.48 31.98 6.55
C PRO A 345 -16.71 30.80 5.94
N THR A 346 -15.46 30.60 6.35
CA THR A 346 -14.60 29.48 5.89
C THR A 346 -15.10 28.15 6.42
N VAL A 347 -15.44 28.05 7.71
CA VAL A 347 -16.03 26.84 8.32
C VAL A 347 -17.34 26.49 7.64
N PHE A 348 -18.18 27.49 7.34
CA PHE A 348 -19.42 27.30 6.59
C PHE A 348 -19.15 26.78 5.17
N ALA A 349 -18.16 27.32 4.46
CA ALA A 349 -17.77 26.81 3.15
C ALA A 349 -17.37 25.32 3.19
N SER A 350 -16.62 24.90 4.23
CA SER A 350 -16.26 23.49 4.44
C SER A 350 -17.51 22.60 4.65
N ILE A 351 -18.45 23.03 5.50
CA ILE A 351 -19.71 22.31 5.74
C ILE A 351 -20.56 22.24 4.46
N MET A 352 -20.56 23.28 3.63
CA MET A 352 -21.26 23.28 2.34
C MET A 352 -20.70 22.24 1.36
N GLN A 353 -19.39 21.99 1.37
CA GLN A 353 -18.80 20.92 0.58
C GLN A 353 -19.29 19.54 1.06
N LEU A 354 -19.38 19.34 2.38
CA LEU A 354 -19.92 18.11 2.95
C LEU A 354 -21.40 17.93 2.55
N GLN A 355 -22.20 19.00 2.56
CA GLN A 355 -23.59 18.94 2.07
C GLN A 355 -23.67 18.43 0.63
N ALA A 356 -22.79 18.90 -0.26
CA ALA A 356 -22.76 18.43 -1.65
C ALA A 356 -22.47 16.92 -1.74
N LEU A 357 -21.60 16.39 -0.88
CA LEU A 357 -21.33 14.95 -0.79
C LEU A 357 -22.54 14.15 -0.25
N VAL A 358 -23.25 14.69 0.76
CA VAL A 358 -24.50 14.08 1.25
C VAL A 358 -25.53 14.02 0.11
N ARG A 359 -25.71 15.12 -0.61
CA ARG A 359 -26.64 15.23 -1.73
C ARG A 359 -26.33 14.17 -2.80
N ALA A 360 -25.07 14.10 -3.23
CA ALA A 360 -24.61 13.09 -4.17
C ALA A 360 -24.88 11.66 -3.67
N SER A 361 -24.66 11.38 -2.38
CA SER A 361 -24.93 10.06 -1.79
C SER A 361 -26.43 9.72 -1.78
N MET A 362 -27.30 10.71 -1.52
CA MET A 362 -28.75 10.55 -1.50
C MET A 362 -29.34 10.40 -2.90
N ASP A 363 -28.86 11.15 -3.90
CA ASP A 363 -29.38 11.12 -5.28
C ASP A 363 -29.18 9.74 -5.95
N ASN A 364 -28.25 8.93 -5.44
CA ASN A 364 -28.06 7.53 -5.86
C ASN A 364 -29.17 6.59 -5.38
N VAL A 365 -30.01 7.02 -4.45
CA VAL A 365 -31.16 6.25 -3.94
C VAL A 365 -32.42 6.98 -4.39
N PRO A 366 -33.17 6.47 -5.39
CA PRO A 366 -34.31 7.19 -5.96
C PRO A 366 -35.35 7.63 -4.92
N ALA A 367 -35.56 6.83 -3.87
CA ALA A 367 -36.48 7.15 -2.78
C ALA A 367 -36.01 8.29 -1.86
N LEU A 368 -34.71 8.61 -1.86
CA LEU A 368 -34.13 9.67 -1.04
C LEU A 368 -33.90 10.98 -1.79
N ALA A 369 -33.84 10.94 -3.12
CA ALA A 369 -33.56 12.09 -3.98
C ALA A 369 -34.56 13.25 -3.79
N THR A 370 -35.80 12.95 -3.38
CA THR A 370 -36.83 13.95 -3.09
C THR A 370 -36.68 14.64 -1.73
N PHE A 371 -35.81 14.13 -0.85
CA PHE A 371 -35.48 14.74 0.44
C PHE A 371 -34.20 15.57 0.35
N GLY A 372 -33.51 15.81 1.47
CA GLY A 372 -32.23 16.53 1.49
C GLY A 372 -32.36 18.04 1.62
N HIS A 373 -33.46 18.54 2.21
CA HIS A 373 -33.53 19.93 2.63
C HIS A 373 -32.57 20.17 3.80
N THR A 374 -31.87 21.29 3.76
CA THR A 374 -30.78 21.60 4.68
C THR A 374 -31.03 22.89 5.42
N VAL A 375 -30.86 22.84 6.73
CA VAL A 375 -31.00 24.01 7.62
C VAL A 375 -29.74 24.19 8.44
N LEU A 376 -29.34 25.45 8.64
CA LEU A 376 -28.26 25.83 9.54
C LEU A 376 -28.87 26.23 10.89
N CYS A 377 -28.37 25.64 11.96
CA CYS A 377 -28.77 25.96 13.32
C CYS A 377 -27.95 27.14 13.86
N CYS A 378 -28.60 28.03 14.61
CA CYS A 378 -27.95 29.21 15.16
C CYS A 378 -26.86 28.82 16.19
N PRO A 379 -25.59 29.20 15.97
CA PRO A 379 -24.50 28.84 16.88
C PRO A 379 -24.68 29.46 18.27
N GLY A 380 -25.25 30.69 18.35
CA GLY A 380 -25.58 31.33 19.61
C GLY A 380 -26.64 30.57 20.43
N CYS A 381 -27.69 30.05 19.79
CA CYS A 381 -28.70 29.24 20.46
C CYS A 381 -28.13 27.90 20.95
N ILE A 382 -27.27 27.26 20.15
CA ILE A 382 -26.60 26.01 20.51
C ILE A 382 -25.67 26.23 21.71
N LYS A 383 -24.87 27.29 21.69
CA LYS A 383 -24.00 27.67 22.82
C LYS A 383 -24.79 27.91 24.10
N ALA A 384 -25.96 28.55 23.98
CA ALA A 384 -26.89 28.77 25.09
C ALA A 384 -27.69 27.51 25.49
N LYS A 385 -27.50 26.37 24.80
CA LYS A 385 -28.20 25.10 25.03
C LYS A 385 -29.72 25.24 25.06
N LEU A 386 -30.27 26.11 24.20
CA LEU A 386 -31.72 26.29 24.09
C LEU A 386 -32.35 25.01 23.51
N ALA A 387 -33.47 24.58 24.10
CA ALA A 387 -34.18 23.37 23.67
C ALA A 387 -34.61 23.42 22.18
N ASN A 388 -34.98 24.61 21.69
CA ASN A 388 -35.39 24.83 20.29
C ASN A 388 -34.54 25.95 19.66
N PRO A 389 -33.36 25.63 19.09
CA PRO A 389 -32.51 26.63 18.45
C PRO A 389 -33.19 27.22 17.21
N SER A 390 -32.86 28.47 16.88
CA SER A 390 -33.32 29.06 15.61
C SER A 390 -32.59 28.38 14.45
N CYS A 391 -33.32 28.04 13.39
CA CYS A 391 -32.79 27.33 12.23
C CYS A 391 -33.26 28.00 10.95
N TRP A 392 -32.38 28.16 9.98
CA TRP A 392 -32.71 28.80 8.70
C TRP A 392 -32.30 27.92 7.51
N PRO A 393 -33.03 27.97 6.39
CA PRO A 393 -32.59 27.35 5.15
C PRO A 393 -31.20 27.87 4.76
N VAL A 394 -30.32 26.96 4.36
CA VAL A 394 -28.94 27.30 3.94
C VAL A 394 -28.91 28.39 2.86
N VAL A 395 -29.87 28.34 1.92
CA VAL A 395 -30.01 29.32 0.83
C VAL A 395 -30.17 30.74 1.37
N ASP A 396 -30.93 30.92 2.45
CA ASP A 396 -31.18 32.24 3.04
C ASP A 396 -29.94 32.78 3.76
N VAL A 397 -29.23 31.91 4.50
CA VAL A 397 -28.01 32.30 5.24
C VAL A 397 -26.85 32.58 4.29
N ALA A 398 -26.78 31.89 3.15
CA ALA A 398 -25.79 32.13 2.10
C ALA A 398 -26.09 33.41 1.31
N ALA A 399 -27.35 33.82 1.18
CA ALA A 399 -27.72 35.00 0.40
C ALA A 399 -27.58 36.32 1.15
N ARG A 400 -27.82 36.32 2.47
CA ARG A 400 -27.90 37.57 3.26
C ARG A 400 -27.46 37.40 4.71
N LYS A 401 -27.19 38.53 5.34
CA LYS A 401 -26.99 38.62 6.79
C LYS A 401 -28.31 38.42 7.53
N ILE A 402 -28.30 37.57 8.55
CA ILE A 402 -29.48 37.22 9.36
C ILE A 402 -29.16 37.49 10.83
N THR A 403 -30.13 38.02 11.58
CA THR A 403 -30.04 38.20 13.03
C THR A 403 -31.01 37.23 13.70
N CYS A 404 -30.55 36.54 14.75
CA CYS A 404 -31.37 35.59 15.48
C CYS A 404 -32.33 36.29 16.45
N ASP A 405 -33.63 36.05 16.33
CA ASP A 405 -34.62 36.66 17.23
C ASP A 405 -34.54 36.14 18.69
N LYS A 406 -34.03 34.92 18.88
CA LYS A 406 -33.94 34.28 20.21
C LYS A 406 -32.69 34.66 21.00
N CYS A 407 -31.54 34.79 20.34
CA CYS A 407 -30.26 35.06 21.01
C CYS A 407 -29.56 36.32 20.53
N SER A 408 -30.16 37.08 19.61
CA SER A 408 -29.59 38.28 18.98
C SER A 408 -28.24 38.07 18.26
N GLU A 409 -27.80 36.82 18.07
CA GLU A 409 -26.57 36.51 17.34
C GLU A 409 -26.72 36.88 15.86
N VAL A 410 -25.70 37.53 15.32
CA VAL A 410 -25.66 38.00 13.94
C VAL A 410 -24.83 37.04 13.09
N ILE A 411 -25.42 36.52 12.02
CA ILE A 411 -24.83 35.54 11.11
C ILE A 411 -24.67 36.18 9.73
N SER A 412 -23.43 36.24 9.23
CA SER A 412 -23.09 36.75 7.90
C SER A 412 -22.19 35.73 7.19
N LEU A 413 -22.78 34.90 6.33
CA LEU A 413 -22.05 33.84 5.59
C LEU A 413 -22.09 34.06 4.07
N ASN A 414 -22.64 35.18 3.64
CA ASN A 414 -22.72 35.63 2.25
C ASN A 414 -21.35 35.87 1.59
N ASN A 415 -20.28 35.98 2.37
CA ASN A 415 -18.91 36.14 1.89
C ASN A 415 -18.09 34.84 2.03
N ALA A 416 -18.75 33.68 2.15
CA ALA A 416 -18.05 32.40 2.24
C ALA A 416 -17.19 32.15 0.98
N PRO A 417 -15.92 31.72 1.12
CA PRO A 417 -15.05 31.48 -0.02
C PRO A 417 -15.56 30.32 -0.87
N SER A 418 -15.30 30.38 -2.18
CA SER A 418 -15.45 29.22 -3.05
C SER A 418 -14.31 28.25 -2.77
N MET A 419 -14.66 27.02 -2.42
CA MET A 419 -13.70 25.98 -2.06
C MET A 419 -13.57 24.97 -3.22
N VAL A 420 -12.37 24.47 -3.47
CA VAL A 420 -12.12 23.44 -4.50
C VAL A 420 -12.89 22.18 -4.15
N PRO A 421 -13.74 21.62 -5.05
CA PRO A 421 -14.52 20.42 -4.77
C PRO A 421 -13.64 19.28 -4.24
N LEU A 422 -14.12 18.56 -3.23
CA LEU A 422 -13.44 17.37 -2.72
C LEU A 422 -13.31 16.37 -3.87
N ASN A 423 -12.06 16.05 -4.25
CA ASN A 423 -11.76 15.20 -5.39
C ASN A 423 -12.17 13.74 -5.09
N GLN A 424 -13.35 13.34 -5.54
CA GLN A 424 -13.87 11.97 -5.35
C GLN A 424 -13.12 10.91 -6.17
N SER A 425 -12.50 11.30 -7.29
CA SER A 425 -11.66 10.42 -8.12
C SER A 425 -10.34 10.03 -7.45
N GLY A 426 -9.89 10.82 -6.46
CA GLY A 426 -8.63 10.61 -5.74
C GLY A 426 -8.70 9.65 -4.56
N ILE A 427 -9.86 9.07 -4.23
CA ILE A 427 -9.97 8.07 -3.15
C ILE A 427 -9.11 6.83 -3.49
N PHE A 428 -8.81 6.62 -4.79
CA PHE A 428 -8.24 5.36 -5.28
C PHE A 428 -7.23 5.42 -6.43
N ASN A 429 -6.87 6.60 -6.96
CA ASN A 429 -5.43 6.79 -7.14
C ASN A 429 -4.92 6.75 -5.71
N ILE A 430 -4.46 5.61 -5.23
CA ILE A 430 -3.67 5.55 -4.01
C ILE A 430 -2.28 5.93 -4.51
N PRO A 431 -1.89 7.21 -4.65
CA PRO A 431 -0.49 7.44 -4.55
C PRO A 431 -0.24 7.10 -3.08
N ILE A 432 0.52 6.03 -2.87
CA ILE A 432 1.13 5.85 -1.57
C ILE A 432 1.98 7.11 -1.46
N ILE A 433 1.50 8.10 -0.74
CA ILE A 433 2.27 9.30 -0.47
C ILE A 433 2.08 9.50 1.02
N PRO A 434 2.90 8.82 1.83
CA PRO A 434 3.53 9.55 2.91
C PRO A 434 4.02 10.87 2.31
N ARG A 435 3.87 12.01 3.00
CA ARG A 435 4.74 13.14 2.68
C ARG A 435 6.15 12.56 2.56
N PRO A 436 6.84 12.73 1.41
CA PRO A 436 8.14 12.12 1.21
C PRO A 436 9.00 12.51 2.40
N ASP A 437 9.47 11.51 3.15
CA ASP A 437 10.43 11.78 4.21
C ASP A 437 11.67 12.32 3.49
N PRO A 438 12.06 13.58 3.71
CA PRO A 438 13.17 14.18 2.98
C PRO A 438 14.49 13.50 3.31
N ARG A 439 14.52 12.66 4.36
CA ARG A 439 15.73 12.00 4.83
C ARG A 439 16.11 10.84 3.89
N PRO A 440 17.38 10.75 3.46
CA PRO A 440 17.85 9.66 2.63
C PRO A 440 17.85 8.34 3.42
N GLU A 441 17.34 7.28 2.81
CA GLU A 441 17.32 5.95 3.41
C GLU A 441 18.75 5.39 3.56
N LEU A 442 19.05 4.83 4.74
CA LEU A 442 20.31 4.14 4.99
C LEU A 442 20.26 2.68 4.56
N LYS A 443 21.33 2.23 3.91
CA LYS A 443 21.46 0.85 3.47
C LYS A 443 21.49 -0.07 4.69
N PHE A 444 20.87 -1.24 4.59
CA PHE A 444 20.73 -2.22 5.67
C PHE A 444 19.91 -1.75 6.88
N VAL A 445 19.18 -0.63 6.77
CA VAL A 445 18.25 -0.17 7.81
C VAL A 445 16.83 -0.12 7.24
N ALA A 446 15.87 -0.61 7.99
CA ALA A 446 14.46 -0.63 7.64
C ALA A 446 13.77 0.63 8.22
N GLU A 447 13.99 1.78 7.58
CA GLU A 447 13.40 3.06 8.01
C GLU A 447 12.00 3.27 7.41
N LYS A 448 11.80 2.78 6.18
CA LYS A 448 10.55 2.96 5.41
C LYS A 448 9.63 1.73 5.46
N LEU A 449 9.87 0.82 6.40
CA LEU A 449 9.06 -0.38 6.56
C LEU A 449 7.62 -0.02 6.93
N ARG A 450 6.66 -0.63 6.24
CA ARG A 450 5.23 -0.40 6.50
C ARG A 450 4.70 -1.51 7.39
N VAL A 451 4.08 -1.19 8.52
CA VAL A 451 3.52 -2.22 9.41
C VAL A 451 2.23 -2.81 8.80
N GLY A 452 2.13 -4.14 8.77
CA GLY A 452 1.08 -4.85 8.03
C GLY A 452 1.19 -4.68 6.51
N ARG A 453 0.07 -4.84 5.79
CA ARG A 453 -0.07 -4.67 4.32
C ARG A 453 0.54 -5.78 3.43
N PRO A 454 0.30 -7.06 3.71
CA PRO A 454 0.81 -8.16 2.87
C PRO A 454 0.33 -8.08 1.42
N ILE A 455 -0.76 -7.37 1.13
CA ILE A 455 -1.29 -7.17 -0.24
C ILE A 455 -0.32 -6.36 -1.10
N ASP A 456 0.36 -5.36 -0.51
CA ASP A 456 1.26 -4.49 -1.27
C ASP A 456 2.49 -5.29 -1.78
N CYS A 457 2.89 -6.38 -1.11
CA CYS A 457 3.96 -7.29 -1.56
C CYS A 457 3.60 -8.09 -2.82
N VAL A 458 2.31 -8.21 -3.17
CA VAL A 458 1.85 -9.10 -4.24
C VAL A 458 1.47 -8.33 -5.51
N LEU A 459 1.76 -7.03 -5.55
CA LEU A 459 1.53 -6.22 -6.73
C LEU A 459 2.44 -6.69 -7.88
N GLY A 460 1.86 -6.80 -9.08
CA GLY A 460 2.65 -7.07 -10.28
C GLY A 460 3.63 -5.93 -10.57
N TYR A 461 4.79 -6.27 -11.16
CA TYR A 461 5.89 -5.32 -11.42
C TYR A 461 5.46 -4.02 -12.10
N TYR A 462 4.62 -4.11 -13.14
CA TYR A 462 4.15 -2.92 -13.86
C TYR A 462 3.43 -1.94 -12.93
N ARG A 463 2.57 -2.43 -12.02
CA ARG A 463 1.87 -1.57 -11.05
C ARG A 463 2.79 -1.03 -9.97
N ALA A 464 3.72 -1.85 -9.47
CA ALA A 464 4.68 -1.42 -8.46
C ALA A 464 5.59 -0.29 -8.98
N LEU A 465 5.82 -0.25 -10.30
CA LEU A 465 6.61 0.78 -10.98
C LEU A 465 5.77 1.92 -11.59
N GLY A 466 4.44 1.86 -11.50
CA GLY A 466 3.55 2.86 -12.09
C GLY A 466 3.52 2.85 -13.63
N LEU A 467 3.79 1.71 -14.25
CA LEU A 467 3.70 1.50 -15.70
C LEU A 467 2.25 1.16 -16.11
N GLU A 468 1.89 1.45 -17.36
CA GLU A 468 0.51 1.29 -17.84
C GLU A 468 0.14 -0.18 -18.06
N ASP A 469 1.05 -0.97 -18.62
CA ASP A 469 0.80 -2.36 -18.97
C ASP A 469 2.00 -3.29 -18.79
N VAL A 470 1.76 -4.59 -19.00
CA VAL A 470 2.78 -5.64 -18.93
C VAL A 470 3.68 -5.63 -20.18
N GLU A 471 3.21 -5.10 -21.30
CA GLU A 471 3.98 -5.07 -22.56
C GLU A 471 5.15 -4.09 -22.48
N GLU A 472 4.99 -2.99 -21.74
CA GLU A 472 6.05 -2.04 -21.43
C GLU A 472 7.18 -2.69 -20.63
N VAL A 473 6.85 -3.56 -19.67
CA VAL A 473 7.85 -4.34 -18.91
C VAL A 473 8.70 -5.20 -19.85
N GLU A 474 8.06 -5.93 -20.78
CA GLU A 474 8.78 -6.79 -21.72
C GLU A 474 9.65 -5.99 -22.71
N ARG A 475 9.20 -4.80 -23.12
CA ARG A 475 9.99 -3.89 -23.97
C ARG A 475 11.25 -3.41 -23.25
N LEU A 476 11.14 -3.02 -21.97
CA LEU A 476 12.27 -2.57 -21.17
C LEU A 476 13.26 -3.72 -20.89
N LYS A 477 12.76 -4.94 -20.66
CA LYS A 477 13.62 -6.14 -20.57
C LYS A 477 14.42 -6.37 -21.84
N ALA A 478 13.78 -6.29 -23.00
CA ALA A 478 14.41 -6.53 -24.29
C ALA A 478 15.50 -5.48 -24.61
N ALA A 479 15.35 -4.25 -24.14
CA ALA A 479 16.32 -3.17 -24.35
C ALA A 479 17.61 -3.32 -23.50
N GLY A 480 17.56 -4.03 -22.38
CA GLY A 480 18.74 -4.42 -21.60
C GLY A 480 19.58 -3.23 -21.09
N GLU A 481 20.90 -3.29 -21.33
CA GLU A 481 21.86 -2.25 -20.89
C GLU A 481 21.50 -0.85 -21.42
N ALA A 482 21.01 -0.75 -22.66
CA ALA A 482 20.70 0.54 -23.29
C ALA A 482 19.58 1.30 -22.55
N ALA A 483 18.60 0.59 -21.99
CA ALA A 483 17.52 1.21 -21.23
C ALA A 483 18.04 1.84 -19.93
N ILE A 484 18.93 1.15 -19.20
CA ILE A 484 19.56 1.67 -17.98
C ILE A 484 20.34 2.95 -18.28
N LEU A 485 21.08 2.96 -19.41
CA LEU A 485 21.85 4.14 -19.83
C LEU A 485 20.96 5.35 -20.11
N SER A 486 19.84 5.15 -20.81
CA SER A 486 18.89 6.23 -21.11
C SER A 486 18.29 6.80 -19.82
N GLU A 487 17.86 5.94 -18.90
CA GLU A 487 17.21 6.35 -17.64
C GLU A 487 18.13 7.21 -16.77
N LEU A 488 19.39 6.80 -16.60
CA LEU A 488 20.36 7.51 -15.77
C LEU A 488 20.87 8.80 -16.42
N ALA A 489 20.93 8.85 -17.76
CA ALA A 489 21.32 10.05 -18.48
C ALA A 489 20.22 11.12 -18.46
N GLU A 490 18.96 10.73 -18.60
CA GLU A 490 17.82 11.65 -18.55
C GLU A 490 17.55 12.19 -17.13
N ARG A 491 17.88 11.40 -16.10
CA ARG A 491 17.55 11.70 -14.70
C ARG A 491 18.76 11.53 -13.79
N PRO A 492 19.76 12.42 -13.86
CA PRO A 492 20.90 12.36 -12.96
C PRO A 492 20.48 12.68 -11.52
N THR A 493 21.07 11.94 -10.59
CA THR A 493 20.84 12.08 -9.15
C THR A 493 21.78 13.10 -8.54
N LYS A 494 21.38 13.66 -7.40
CA LYS A 494 22.31 14.41 -6.54
C LYS A 494 23.48 13.50 -6.11
N LYS A 495 24.60 14.13 -5.75
CA LYS A 495 25.76 13.46 -5.18
C LYS A 495 25.40 12.78 -3.86
N ASP A 496 25.87 11.55 -3.69
CA ASP A 496 25.68 10.76 -2.47
C ASP A 496 26.61 11.24 -1.33
N GLU A 497 26.61 10.52 -0.21
CA GLU A 497 27.47 10.80 0.96
C GLU A 497 28.97 10.78 0.63
N ASN A 498 29.35 10.07 -0.44
CA ASN A 498 30.73 9.97 -0.90
C ASN A 498 31.05 10.97 -2.02
N GLY A 499 30.09 11.85 -2.37
CA GLY A 499 30.26 12.90 -3.37
C GLY A 499 30.03 12.46 -4.82
N TRP A 500 29.46 11.26 -5.06
CA TRP A 500 29.27 10.69 -6.39
C TRP A 500 27.82 10.74 -6.83
N SER A 501 27.58 11.17 -8.06
CA SER A 501 26.29 11.15 -8.76
C SER A 501 26.07 9.80 -9.45
N SER A 502 24.83 9.53 -9.86
CA SER A 502 24.49 8.31 -10.63
C SER A 502 25.27 8.18 -11.93
N VAL A 503 25.60 9.29 -12.58
CA VAL A 503 26.38 9.31 -13.83
C VAL A 503 27.84 8.96 -13.54
N GLU A 504 28.44 9.51 -12.49
CA GLU A 504 29.82 9.17 -12.06
C GLU A 504 29.91 7.68 -11.67
N TRP A 505 28.91 7.16 -10.93
CA TRP A 505 28.79 5.73 -10.62
C TRP A 505 28.68 4.87 -11.88
N LEU A 506 27.85 5.27 -12.84
CA LEU A 506 27.67 4.55 -14.10
C LEU A 506 28.97 4.51 -14.92
N GLN A 507 29.68 5.63 -15.02
CA GLN A 507 30.96 5.73 -15.72
C GLN A 507 32.01 4.81 -15.08
N TYR A 508 32.14 4.85 -13.75
CA TYR A 508 33.07 3.99 -13.01
C TYR A 508 32.76 2.49 -13.19
N LEU A 509 31.49 2.09 -13.02
CA LEU A 509 31.10 0.68 -13.07
C LEU A 509 31.12 0.07 -14.49
N ARG A 510 31.06 0.92 -15.52
CA ARG A 510 31.16 0.52 -16.93
C ARG A 510 32.61 0.46 -17.42
N ALA A 511 33.53 1.16 -16.75
CA ALA A 511 34.91 1.34 -17.17
C ALA A 511 35.59 0.01 -17.51
N GLY A 512 35.81 -0.24 -18.81
CA GLY A 512 36.30 -1.50 -19.35
C GLY A 512 35.78 -1.86 -20.75
N SER A 513 34.65 -1.28 -21.19
CA SER A 513 34.26 -1.28 -22.61
C SER A 513 34.67 0.03 -23.26
N ALA A 514 35.39 -0.04 -24.39
CA ALA A 514 35.81 1.12 -25.17
C ALA A 514 34.63 2.07 -25.45
N PRO A 515 34.85 3.41 -25.42
CA PRO A 515 33.83 4.37 -25.82
C PRO A 515 33.43 4.14 -27.29
N PRO A 516 32.18 4.45 -27.69
CA PRO A 516 31.81 4.43 -29.10
C PRO A 516 32.72 5.41 -29.86
N PRO A 517 33.24 5.03 -31.03
CA PRO A 517 34.12 5.90 -31.79
C PRO A 517 33.27 7.01 -32.41
N ASN A 518 33.45 8.24 -31.95
CA ASN A 518 33.26 9.50 -32.68
C ASN A 518 33.19 10.67 -31.67
N ASP A 519 34.34 11.29 -31.38
CA ASP A 519 34.58 12.74 -31.40
C ASP A 519 35.83 13.07 -30.54
N SER A 520 36.96 13.29 -31.21
CA SER A 520 38.33 13.26 -30.67
C SER A 520 38.71 14.37 -29.67
N GLU A 521 37.81 15.30 -29.35
CA GLU A 521 38.05 16.36 -28.35
C GLU A 521 37.31 16.10 -27.02
N ALA A 522 36.27 15.26 -27.01
CA ALA A 522 35.59 14.83 -25.78
C ALA A 522 36.21 13.56 -25.15
N GLU A 523 37.12 12.90 -25.87
CA GLU A 523 37.81 11.67 -25.44
C GLU A 523 38.86 11.92 -24.34
N ASP A 524 39.57 13.05 -24.38
CA ASP A 524 40.59 13.38 -23.36
C ASP A 524 39.95 13.77 -22.02
N ASP A 525 38.89 14.60 -22.05
CA ASP A 525 38.16 15.03 -20.84
C ASP A 525 37.46 13.84 -20.13
N THR A 526 36.90 12.89 -20.90
CA THR A 526 36.22 11.71 -20.32
C THR A 526 37.21 10.67 -19.79
N ALA A 527 38.38 10.51 -20.41
CA ALA A 527 39.44 9.66 -19.89
C ALA A 527 40.08 10.22 -18.62
N GLU A 528 40.29 11.54 -18.54
CA GLU A 528 40.81 12.23 -17.36
C GLU A 528 39.81 12.15 -16.18
N GLN A 529 38.52 12.38 -16.45
CA GLN A 529 37.46 12.19 -15.46
C GLN A 529 37.40 10.75 -14.95
N LEU A 530 37.51 9.76 -15.83
CA LEU A 530 37.51 8.35 -15.43
C LEU A 530 38.73 8.00 -14.57
N ALA A 531 39.91 8.51 -14.92
CA ALA A 531 41.13 8.31 -14.14
C ALA A 531 41.00 8.93 -12.73
N SER A 532 40.39 10.12 -12.64
CA SER A 532 40.07 10.78 -11.36
C SER A 532 39.11 9.93 -10.51
N LEU A 533 38.03 9.41 -11.11
CA LEU A 533 37.07 8.54 -10.43
C LEU A 533 37.73 7.23 -9.94
N GLN A 534 38.59 6.62 -10.74
CA GLN A 534 39.34 5.43 -10.34
C GLN A 534 40.32 5.70 -9.17
N GLN A 535 40.92 6.89 -9.14
CA GLN A 535 41.79 7.30 -8.03
C GLN A 535 40.97 7.53 -6.76
N GLN A 536 39.83 8.23 -6.85
CA GLN A 536 38.92 8.42 -5.72
C GLN A 536 38.37 7.09 -5.20
N ALA A 537 38.01 6.16 -6.10
CA ALA A 537 37.56 4.82 -5.75
C ALA A 537 38.60 4.06 -4.91
N LYS A 538 39.89 4.19 -5.21
CA LYS A 538 40.97 3.60 -4.40
C LYS A 538 41.06 4.24 -3.01
N THR A 539 40.87 5.55 -2.90
CA THR A 539 40.87 6.26 -1.60
C THR A 539 39.66 5.87 -0.74
N LEU A 540 38.50 5.67 -1.37
CA LEU A 540 37.25 5.25 -0.73
C LEU A 540 37.16 3.73 -0.53
N GLU A 541 38.21 2.98 -0.86
CA GLU A 541 38.29 1.52 -0.80
C GLU A 541 37.19 0.78 -1.59
N TYR A 542 36.69 1.36 -2.69
CA TYR A 542 35.79 0.64 -3.59
C TYR A 542 36.49 -0.51 -4.30
N ASP A 543 35.76 -1.61 -4.47
CA ASP A 543 36.26 -2.87 -5.02
C ASP A 543 37.54 -3.38 -4.31
N LYS A 544 37.69 -3.11 -3.01
CA LYS A 544 38.83 -3.55 -2.20
C LYS A 544 39.18 -5.02 -2.42
N GLY A 545 40.46 -5.29 -2.64
CA GLY A 545 40.98 -6.65 -2.86
C GLY A 545 40.69 -7.23 -4.25
N ARG A 546 40.21 -6.44 -5.22
CA ARG A 546 39.93 -6.89 -6.60
C ARG A 546 40.92 -6.29 -7.59
N SER A 547 41.35 -7.09 -8.56
CA SER A 547 42.35 -6.71 -9.57
C SER A 547 41.76 -6.08 -10.83
N GLU A 548 40.50 -6.36 -11.14
CA GLU A 548 39.82 -5.87 -12.34
C GLU A 548 38.41 -5.38 -11.98
N THR A 549 38.03 -4.21 -12.52
CA THR A 549 36.75 -3.54 -12.25
C THR A 549 35.82 -3.51 -13.47
N SER A 550 36.26 -4.09 -14.60
CA SER A 550 35.53 -4.07 -15.86
C SER A 550 34.22 -4.84 -15.81
N LEU A 551 33.17 -4.32 -16.46
CA LEU A 551 31.86 -4.99 -16.50
C LEU A 551 31.96 -6.38 -17.16
N ASP A 552 32.78 -6.52 -18.20
CA ASP A 552 33.01 -7.79 -18.89
C ASP A 552 33.64 -8.86 -18.01
N TYR A 553 34.53 -8.47 -17.10
CA TYR A 553 35.09 -9.37 -16.10
C TYR A 553 34.00 -9.94 -15.18
N TRP A 554 33.10 -9.07 -14.70
CA TRP A 554 32.01 -9.48 -13.81
C TRP A 554 31.02 -10.42 -14.49
N VAL A 555 30.68 -10.17 -15.76
CA VAL A 555 29.79 -11.03 -16.55
C VAL A 555 30.37 -12.43 -16.75
N LYS A 556 31.70 -12.56 -16.88
CA LYS A 556 32.39 -13.84 -17.06
C LYS A 556 32.57 -14.65 -15.78
N ARG A 557 32.15 -14.15 -14.61
CA ARG A 557 32.26 -14.91 -13.37
C ARG A 557 31.44 -16.21 -13.44
N PRO A 558 31.95 -17.35 -12.92
CA PRO A 558 31.27 -18.64 -13.04
C PRO A 558 29.81 -18.63 -12.57
N VAL A 559 29.53 -17.94 -11.47
CA VAL A 559 28.15 -17.83 -10.92
C VAL A 559 27.23 -16.98 -11.80
N CYS A 560 27.74 -15.91 -12.43
CA CYS A 560 26.97 -15.08 -13.36
C CYS A 560 26.68 -15.80 -14.67
N VAL A 561 27.65 -16.58 -15.17
CA VAL A 561 27.47 -17.44 -16.35
C VAL A 561 26.48 -18.56 -16.04
N ALA A 562 26.59 -19.22 -14.88
CA ALA A 562 25.66 -20.26 -14.46
C ALA A 562 24.22 -19.73 -14.32
N ALA A 563 24.06 -18.48 -13.85
CA ALA A 563 22.78 -17.79 -13.77
C ALA A 563 22.26 -17.23 -15.12
N GLY A 564 23.05 -17.30 -16.20
CA GLY A 564 22.67 -16.74 -17.50
C GLY A 564 22.46 -15.22 -17.46
N LEU A 565 23.28 -14.50 -16.68
CA LEU A 565 23.19 -13.05 -16.57
C LEU A 565 23.80 -12.36 -17.80
N GLN A 566 23.12 -11.34 -18.30
CA GLN A 566 23.59 -10.48 -19.38
C GLN A 566 24.28 -9.24 -18.79
N ARG A 567 24.94 -8.44 -19.63
CA ARG A 567 25.60 -7.19 -19.21
C ARG A 567 24.66 -6.25 -18.45
N GLY A 568 23.43 -6.06 -18.93
CA GLY A 568 22.42 -5.24 -18.26
C GLY A 568 22.05 -5.74 -16.86
N HIS A 569 21.96 -7.06 -16.66
CA HIS A 569 21.72 -7.66 -15.35
C HIS A 569 22.86 -7.38 -14.37
N VAL A 570 24.11 -7.60 -14.80
CA VAL A 570 25.28 -7.38 -13.95
C VAL A 570 25.46 -5.90 -13.62
N LEU A 571 25.20 -5.01 -14.58
CA LEU A 571 25.22 -3.57 -14.35
C LEU A 571 24.16 -3.16 -13.33
N ALA A 572 22.91 -3.63 -13.46
CA ALA A 572 21.85 -3.34 -12.50
C ALA A 572 22.19 -3.79 -11.07
N LEU A 573 22.76 -4.99 -10.91
CA LEU A 573 23.22 -5.51 -9.62
C LEU A 573 24.33 -4.64 -9.00
N ARG A 574 25.32 -4.21 -9.80
CA ARG A 574 26.42 -3.36 -9.32
C ARG A 574 25.95 -1.94 -8.98
N LEU A 575 25.04 -1.37 -9.78
CA LEU A 575 24.44 -0.06 -9.51
C LEU A 575 23.62 -0.10 -8.22
N TYR A 576 22.78 -1.12 -8.03
CA TYR A 576 22.03 -1.26 -6.78
C TYR A 576 22.95 -1.48 -5.57
N ALA A 577 24.06 -2.17 -5.75
CA ALA A 577 25.03 -2.34 -4.68
C ALA A 577 25.79 -1.03 -4.32
N SER A 578 25.74 0.01 -5.16
CA SER A 578 26.34 1.33 -4.91
C SER A 578 25.37 2.32 -4.25
N GLY A 579 25.73 3.61 -4.21
CA GLY A 579 24.86 4.70 -3.73
C GLY A 579 23.54 4.86 -4.50
N ILE A 580 23.40 4.24 -5.68
CA ILE A 580 22.18 4.28 -6.50
C ILE A 580 21.02 3.48 -5.88
N PHE A 581 21.27 2.65 -4.85
CA PHE A 581 20.19 1.97 -4.12
C PHE A 581 19.13 2.95 -3.59
N ARG A 582 19.51 4.17 -3.16
CA ARG A 582 18.61 5.19 -2.62
C ARG A 582 17.58 5.68 -3.63
N PRO A 583 18.00 6.21 -4.81
CA PRO A 583 17.07 6.66 -5.84
C PRO A 583 16.27 5.51 -6.48
N VAL A 584 16.72 4.26 -6.34
CA VAL A 584 15.96 3.06 -6.73
C VAL A 584 14.89 2.69 -5.69
N ASN A 585 15.22 2.61 -4.39
CA ASN A 585 14.26 2.18 -3.36
C ASN A 585 13.31 3.30 -2.92
N THR A 586 13.75 4.56 -2.90
CA THR A 586 12.93 5.68 -2.39
C THR A 586 11.58 5.80 -3.11
N PRO A 587 11.51 5.78 -4.45
CA PRO A 587 10.22 5.87 -5.15
C PRO A 587 9.33 4.64 -4.94
N LEU A 588 9.89 3.47 -4.68
CA LEU A 588 9.15 2.24 -4.36
C LEU A 588 8.55 2.32 -2.94
N SER A 589 9.35 2.77 -1.98
CA SER A 589 8.96 2.97 -0.59
C SER A 589 7.99 4.13 -0.40
N ASP A 590 8.12 5.18 -1.20
CA ASP A 590 7.16 6.26 -1.27
C ASP A 590 5.90 5.75 -1.98
N GLY A 591 6.05 5.16 -3.17
CA GLY A 591 5.05 4.46 -3.97
C GLY A 591 4.81 5.12 -5.33
N CYS A 592 4.63 4.27 -6.36
CA CYS A 592 4.48 4.69 -7.75
C CYS A 592 3.03 4.57 -8.24
N SER A 593 2.69 5.37 -9.26
CA SER A 593 1.39 5.31 -9.97
C SER A 593 1.59 5.74 -11.43
N PRO A 594 0.60 5.56 -12.32
CA PRO A 594 0.69 6.08 -13.69
C PRO A 594 0.94 7.59 -13.76
N ASP A 595 0.40 8.37 -12.81
CA ASP A 595 0.64 9.81 -12.72
C ASP A 595 2.06 10.16 -12.21
N ARG A 596 2.71 9.23 -11.51
CA ARG A 596 4.04 9.36 -10.94
C ARG A 596 4.80 8.04 -11.09
N PRO A 597 5.25 7.71 -12.31
CA PRO A 597 5.93 6.46 -12.57
C PRO A 597 7.30 6.45 -11.89
N HIS A 598 7.84 5.24 -11.71
CA HIS A 598 9.18 5.06 -11.16
C HIS A 598 10.22 5.80 -12.05
N PRO A 599 11.24 6.46 -11.47
CA PRO A 599 12.24 7.17 -12.25
C PRO A 599 13.17 6.26 -13.06
N TYR A 600 13.43 5.03 -12.60
CA TYR A 600 14.34 4.04 -13.22
C TYR A 600 13.67 2.65 -13.40
N PRO A 601 12.58 2.52 -14.19
CA PRO A 601 11.81 1.28 -14.27
C PRO A 601 12.59 0.10 -14.86
N ALA A 602 13.38 0.29 -15.93
CA ALA A 602 14.22 -0.74 -16.54
C ALA A 602 15.29 -1.23 -15.57
N THR A 603 15.92 -0.32 -14.83
CA THR A 603 16.90 -0.68 -13.79
C THR A 603 16.26 -1.59 -12.74
N CYS A 604 15.05 -1.28 -12.25
CA CYS A 604 14.32 -2.13 -11.29
C CYS A 604 13.94 -3.50 -11.88
N ILE A 605 13.44 -3.53 -13.13
CA ILE A 605 13.03 -4.76 -13.80
C ILE A 605 14.22 -5.71 -13.99
N LEU A 606 15.32 -5.21 -14.53
CA LEU A 606 16.54 -5.99 -14.78
C LEU A 606 17.21 -6.43 -13.48
N LEU A 607 17.22 -5.57 -12.46
CA LEU A 607 17.72 -5.93 -11.12
C LEU A 607 16.93 -7.10 -10.54
N ASN A 608 15.61 -7.04 -10.59
CA ASN A 608 14.77 -8.08 -10.03
C ASN A 608 14.93 -9.43 -10.75
N GLU A 609 14.96 -9.41 -12.08
CA GLU A 609 15.23 -10.59 -12.89
C GLU A 609 16.61 -11.18 -12.59
N ALA A 610 17.62 -10.33 -12.44
CA ALA A 610 18.97 -10.73 -12.11
C ALA A 610 19.06 -11.38 -10.71
N LEU A 611 18.36 -10.83 -9.71
CA LEU A 611 18.30 -11.39 -8.36
C LEU A 611 17.70 -12.80 -8.37
N GLY A 612 16.57 -13.00 -9.06
CA GLY A 612 15.93 -14.31 -9.16
C GLY A 612 16.85 -15.36 -9.79
N ARG A 613 17.44 -15.04 -10.96
CA ARG A 613 18.37 -15.95 -11.67
C ARG A 613 19.63 -16.26 -10.86
N LEU A 614 20.19 -15.25 -10.21
CA LEU A 614 21.41 -15.40 -9.41
C LEU A 614 21.15 -16.24 -8.16
N ARG A 615 19.99 -16.06 -7.52
CA ARG A 615 19.59 -16.89 -6.39
C ARG A 615 19.46 -18.35 -6.78
N ASP A 616 18.77 -18.65 -7.88
CA ASP A 616 18.59 -20.03 -8.35
C ASP A 616 19.94 -20.70 -8.61
N ALA A 617 20.89 -20.00 -9.24
CA ALA A 617 22.25 -20.49 -9.46
C ALA A 617 23.04 -20.68 -8.15
N GLN A 618 22.87 -19.80 -7.16
CA GLN A 618 23.51 -19.92 -5.84
C GLN A 618 22.95 -21.10 -5.04
N VAL A 619 21.64 -21.35 -5.09
CA VAL A 619 21.00 -22.51 -4.45
C VAL A 619 21.50 -23.80 -5.10
N GLU A 620 21.55 -23.86 -6.44
CA GLU A 620 22.09 -25.02 -7.14
C GLU A 620 23.58 -25.24 -6.82
N GLN A 621 24.36 -24.16 -6.73
CA GLN A 621 25.77 -24.24 -6.32
C GLN A 621 25.94 -24.84 -4.92
N ARG A 622 25.09 -24.47 -3.95
CA ARG A 622 25.09 -25.05 -2.60
C ARG A 622 24.72 -26.53 -2.63
N ARG A 623 23.63 -26.90 -3.32
CA ARG A 623 23.17 -28.29 -3.44
C ARG A 623 24.24 -29.18 -4.08
N SER A 624 24.84 -28.71 -5.17
CA SER A 624 25.95 -29.38 -5.85
C SER A 624 27.19 -29.52 -4.97
N ALA A 625 27.54 -28.49 -4.18
CA ALA A 625 28.66 -28.55 -3.23
C ALA A 625 28.40 -29.55 -2.09
N ALA A 626 27.20 -29.55 -1.52
CA ALA A 626 26.79 -30.48 -0.48
C ALA A 626 26.79 -31.94 -0.98
N ALA A 627 26.24 -32.18 -2.17
CA ALA A 627 26.26 -33.50 -2.82
C ALA A 627 27.68 -33.99 -3.11
N ARG A 628 28.56 -33.09 -3.58
CA ARG A 628 29.98 -33.41 -3.82
C ARG A 628 30.72 -33.75 -2.53
N ALA A 629 30.51 -32.99 -1.46
CA ALA A 629 31.10 -33.26 -0.16
C ALA A 629 30.63 -34.60 0.42
N ALA A 630 29.33 -34.90 0.33
CA ALA A 630 28.77 -36.19 0.78
C ALA A 630 29.31 -37.37 -0.03
N LYS A 631 29.42 -37.23 -1.36
CA LYS A 631 29.96 -38.27 -2.25
C LYS A 631 31.43 -38.58 -1.93
N LEU A 632 32.27 -37.55 -1.80
CA LEU A 632 33.70 -37.71 -1.51
C LEU A 632 33.95 -38.27 -0.11
N LEU A 633 33.09 -37.94 0.86
CA LEU A 633 33.16 -38.52 2.21
C LEU A 633 32.86 -40.03 2.20
N GLU A 634 31.86 -40.45 1.41
CA GLU A 634 31.51 -41.86 1.26
C GLU A 634 32.57 -42.64 0.47
N GLU A 635 33.17 -42.03 -0.55
CA GLU A 635 34.33 -42.61 -1.27
C GLU A 635 35.54 -42.79 -0.36
N ALA A 636 35.82 -41.81 0.52
CA ALA A 636 36.88 -41.93 1.53
C ALA A 636 36.59 -43.02 2.56
N ARG A 637 35.31 -43.22 2.93
CA ARG A 637 34.89 -44.32 3.82
C ARG A 637 35.12 -45.68 3.15
N LYS A 638 34.75 -45.84 1.88
CA LYS A 638 34.94 -47.09 1.11
C LYS A 638 36.41 -47.43 0.89
N ALA A 639 37.23 -46.46 0.50
CA ALA A 639 38.68 -46.67 0.32
C ALA A 639 39.37 -47.13 1.61
N LYS A 640 38.89 -46.66 2.77
CA LYS A 640 39.35 -47.11 4.09
C LYS A 640 38.90 -48.53 4.43
N GLU A 641 37.72 -48.95 3.96
CA GLU A 641 37.20 -50.32 4.15
C GLU A 641 37.90 -51.33 3.24
N GLU A 642 38.41 -50.90 2.09
CA GLU A 642 39.17 -51.71 1.12
C GLU A 642 40.68 -51.78 1.42
N ASP A 643 41.14 -51.16 2.51
CA ASP A 643 42.55 -51.12 2.97
C ASP A 643 43.55 -50.51 1.95
N ASP A 644 43.05 -49.68 1.03
CA ASP A 644 43.87 -48.89 0.11
C ASP A 644 44.28 -47.56 0.76
N HIS A 645 45.39 -47.60 1.50
CA HIS A 645 45.88 -46.45 2.26
C HIS A 645 46.20 -45.21 1.41
N GLU A 646 46.67 -45.38 0.16
CA GLU A 646 47.02 -44.26 -0.71
C GLU A 646 45.77 -43.58 -1.29
N LEU A 647 44.78 -44.38 -1.70
CA LEU A 647 43.50 -43.88 -2.18
C LEU A 647 42.67 -43.26 -1.06
N ALA A 648 42.71 -43.82 0.15
CA ALA A 648 42.04 -43.29 1.34
C ALA A 648 42.56 -41.90 1.73
N ASP A 649 43.88 -41.67 1.72
CA ASP A 649 44.47 -40.37 2.05
C ASP A 649 44.15 -39.30 1.00
N LYS A 650 44.16 -39.67 -0.29
CA LYS A 650 43.84 -38.75 -1.39
C LYS A 650 42.36 -38.35 -1.39
N THR A 651 41.46 -39.31 -1.18
CA THR A 651 40.02 -39.06 -1.11
C THR A 651 39.64 -38.30 0.17
N ALA A 652 40.30 -38.56 1.30
CA ALA A 652 40.10 -37.81 2.54
C ALA A 652 40.50 -36.33 2.41
N ARG A 653 41.61 -36.02 1.73
CA ARG A 653 41.98 -34.62 1.43
C ARG A 653 40.95 -33.93 0.55
N ALA A 654 40.52 -34.60 -0.53
CA ALA A 654 39.48 -34.07 -1.41
C ALA A 654 38.12 -33.89 -0.70
N ALA A 655 37.77 -34.79 0.22
CA ALA A 655 36.58 -34.67 1.04
C ALA A 655 36.67 -33.49 2.02
N ASN A 656 37.83 -33.26 2.64
CA ASN A 656 38.06 -32.11 3.52
C ASN A 656 38.00 -30.78 2.75
N GLU A 657 38.59 -30.70 1.56
CA GLU A 657 38.49 -29.52 0.69
C GLU A 657 37.04 -29.27 0.24
N ALA A 658 36.30 -30.31 -0.13
CA ALA A 658 34.89 -30.21 -0.50
C ALA A 658 34.01 -29.84 0.70
N ALA A 659 34.30 -30.34 1.90
CA ALA A 659 33.61 -29.98 3.13
C ALA A 659 33.87 -28.51 3.50
N ALA A 660 35.10 -28.02 3.37
CA ALA A 660 35.44 -26.62 3.59
C ALA A 660 34.75 -25.69 2.56
N ALA A 661 34.70 -26.09 1.29
CA ALA A 661 33.98 -25.36 0.25
C ALA A 661 32.47 -25.34 0.49
N ASN A 662 31.89 -26.45 0.98
CA ASN A 662 30.48 -26.52 1.37
C ASN A 662 30.21 -25.63 2.60
N GLU A 663 31.09 -25.63 3.59
CA GLU A 663 30.98 -24.77 4.78
C GLU A 663 30.99 -23.28 4.41
N ALA A 664 31.84 -22.88 3.46
CA ALA A 664 31.90 -21.51 2.96
C ALA A 664 30.62 -21.06 2.23
N LEU A 665 29.82 -22.01 1.73
CA LEU A 665 28.56 -21.77 1.01
C LEU A 665 27.32 -21.94 1.89
N LYS A 666 27.47 -22.36 3.16
CA LYS A 666 26.34 -22.53 4.08
C LYS A 666 25.62 -21.21 4.32
N VAL A 667 24.31 -21.33 4.53
CA VAL A 667 23.42 -20.21 4.78
C VAL A 667 23.82 -19.52 6.09
N SER A 668 24.26 -18.28 5.97
CA SER A 668 24.59 -17.41 7.11
C SER A 668 23.33 -16.87 7.77
N VAL A 669 23.47 -16.43 9.02
CA VAL A 669 22.47 -15.55 9.65
C VAL A 669 22.59 -14.16 9.01
N PHE A 670 21.45 -13.56 8.65
CA PHE A 670 21.41 -12.23 8.05
C PHE A 670 20.84 -11.20 9.03
N TYR A 671 21.36 -9.98 8.94
CA TYR A 671 21.01 -8.88 9.83
C TYR A 671 20.53 -7.66 9.05
N ARG A 672 19.54 -6.96 9.61
CA ARG A 672 19.09 -5.63 9.18
C ARG A 672 18.78 -4.76 10.39
N GLY A 673 19.14 -3.50 10.34
CA GLY A 673 18.68 -2.49 11.26
C GLY A 673 17.20 -2.17 11.09
N ALA A 674 16.55 -1.69 12.14
CA ALA A 674 15.20 -1.18 12.08
C ALA A 674 15.04 0.01 13.02
N CYS A 675 14.52 1.09 12.48
CA CYS A 675 14.31 2.36 13.19
C CYS A 675 12.86 2.80 12.97
N THR A 676 12.29 3.58 13.90
CA THR A 676 10.95 4.18 13.78
C THR A 676 9.75 3.22 13.78
N ILE A 677 9.96 1.92 14.03
CA ILE A 677 8.90 0.89 14.06
C ILE A 677 8.45 0.64 15.51
N ASN A 678 7.14 0.58 15.74
CA ASN A 678 6.58 0.14 17.03
C ASN A 678 6.68 -1.40 17.16
N PRO A 679 7.47 -1.95 18.09
CA PRO A 679 7.67 -3.39 18.21
C PRO A 679 6.38 -4.15 18.54
N ALA A 680 5.49 -3.56 19.32
CA ALA A 680 4.22 -4.21 19.68
C ALA A 680 3.30 -4.33 18.47
N GLU A 681 3.31 -3.33 17.59
CA GLU A 681 2.50 -3.34 16.38
C GLU A 681 3.09 -4.29 15.33
N PHE A 682 4.41 -4.27 15.14
CA PHE A 682 5.12 -5.21 14.27
C PHE A 682 4.90 -6.67 14.69
N LYS A 683 4.92 -6.96 16.00
CA LYS A 683 4.60 -8.30 16.52
C LYS A 683 3.21 -8.79 16.14
N LEU A 684 2.23 -7.87 16.10
CA LEU A 684 0.82 -8.20 15.85
C LEU A 684 0.45 -8.24 14.37
N ARG A 685 1.26 -7.64 13.50
CA ARG A 685 0.90 -7.34 12.10
C ARG A 685 1.99 -7.63 11.08
N GLY A 686 3.21 -7.97 11.51
CA GLY A 686 4.36 -8.03 10.62
C GLY A 686 4.70 -6.68 9.97
N GLY A 687 5.50 -6.71 8.92
CA GLY A 687 5.86 -5.52 8.15
C GLY A 687 6.21 -5.81 6.71
N THR A 688 5.88 -4.86 5.83
CA THR A 688 6.03 -4.92 4.38
C THR A 688 7.12 -3.95 3.93
N GLU A 689 8.14 -4.48 3.28
CA GLU A 689 9.17 -3.75 2.56
C GLU A 689 8.78 -3.68 1.08
N MET A 690 8.51 -2.47 0.60
CA MET A 690 8.13 -2.25 -0.80
C MET A 690 9.33 -2.26 -1.72
N GLY A 691 10.49 -1.79 -1.26
CA GLY A 691 11.71 -1.76 -2.04
C GLY A 691 12.40 -3.12 -2.12
N PHE A 692 13.57 -3.12 -2.75
CA PHE A 692 14.50 -4.24 -2.63
C PHE A 692 15.05 -4.26 -1.20
N MET A 693 15.00 -5.42 -0.54
CA MET A 693 15.44 -5.54 0.84
C MET A 693 16.91 -5.93 0.91
N SER A 694 17.76 -4.97 1.27
CA SER A 694 19.18 -5.20 1.55
C SER A 694 19.40 -5.67 3.00
N LEU A 695 20.14 -6.77 3.14
CA LEU A 695 20.60 -7.40 4.37
C LEU A 695 22.13 -7.50 4.37
N THR A 696 22.73 -7.73 5.53
CA THR A 696 24.17 -8.00 5.66
C THR A 696 24.43 -9.30 6.42
N LYS A 697 25.49 -10.01 6.04
CA LYS A 697 26.01 -11.16 6.81
C LYS A 697 26.68 -10.73 8.11
N HIS A 698 27.07 -9.45 8.22
CA HIS A 698 27.84 -8.93 9.34
C HIS A 698 26.96 -8.12 10.28
N ARG A 699 26.71 -8.68 11.48
CA ARG A 699 25.95 -8.01 12.54
C ARG A 699 26.45 -6.59 12.83
N GLN A 700 27.76 -6.37 12.83
CA GLN A 700 28.39 -5.09 13.12
C GLN A 700 28.03 -3.99 12.10
N VAL A 701 27.85 -4.36 10.82
CA VAL A 701 27.47 -3.42 9.75
C VAL A 701 26.03 -2.93 9.97
N ALA A 702 25.08 -3.84 10.20
CA ALA A 702 23.69 -3.47 10.51
C ALA A 702 23.60 -2.61 11.78
N GLN A 703 24.38 -2.95 12.80
CA GLN A 703 24.42 -2.21 14.07
C GLN A 703 24.97 -0.80 13.93
N SER A 704 26.13 -0.65 13.30
CA SER A 704 26.77 0.67 13.12
C SER A 704 25.89 1.62 12.30
N ARG A 705 25.25 1.12 11.24
CA ARG A 705 24.31 1.91 10.42
C ARG A 705 23.07 2.32 11.21
N SER A 706 22.50 1.42 12.01
CA SER A 706 21.36 1.74 12.88
C SER A 706 21.72 2.75 13.97
N LEU A 707 22.90 2.61 14.56
CA LEU A 707 23.40 3.52 15.60
C LEU A 707 23.64 4.92 15.03
N ALA A 708 24.30 5.02 13.88
CA ALA A 708 24.50 6.29 13.19
C ALA A 708 23.18 7.01 12.92
N ARG A 709 22.11 6.26 12.60
CA ARG A 709 20.77 6.83 12.42
C ARG A 709 20.19 7.38 13.71
N LEU A 710 20.26 6.61 14.79
CA LEU A 710 19.71 7.02 16.09
C LEU A 710 20.44 8.24 16.65
N VAL A 711 21.75 8.33 16.45
CA VAL A 711 22.56 9.50 16.84
C VAL A 711 22.13 10.73 16.04
N ALA A 712 21.96 10.61 14.72
CA ALA A 712 21.48 11.73 13.90
C ALA A 712 20.08 12.20 14.31
N GLU A 713 19.15 11.27 14.61
CA GLU A 713 17.81 11.62 15.11
C GLU A 713 17.85 12.32 16.47
N ARG A 714 18.79 11.93 17.34
CA ARG A 714 19.01 12.62 18.63
C ARG A 714 19.50 14.04 18.41
N ASP A 715 20.53 14.22 17.59
CA ASP A 715 21.16 15.52 17.37
C ASP A 715 20.19 16.51 16.69
N GLU A 716 19.29 16.03 15.82
CA GLU A 716 18.18 16.82 15.25
C GLU A 716 17.17 17.26 16.33
N LEU A 717 16.76 16.36 17.23
CA LEU A 717 15.82 16.68 18.31
C LEU A 717 16.40 17.67 19.32
N ASP A 718 17.70 17.56 19.61
CA ASP A 718 18.40 18.49 20.50
C ASP A 718 18.47 19.90 19.85
N ALA A 719 18.70 19.99 18.53
CA ALA A 719 18.69 21.26 17.80
C ALA A 719 17.29 21.92 17.78
N ASP A 720 16.23 21.15 17.53
CA ASP A 720 14.84 21.66 17.57
C ASP A 720 14.44 22.13 18.99
N ALA A 721 14.96 21.48 20.04
CA ALA A 721 14.76 21.89 21.42
C ALA A 721 15.50 23.20 21.73
N GLU A 722 16.74 23.36 21.27
CA GLU A 722 17.51 24.60 21.42
C GLU A 722 16.87 25.77 20.67
N GLU A 723 16.34 25.57 19.46
CA GLU A 723 15.65 26.60 18.68
C GLU A 723 14.33 27.04 19.35
N ASN A 724 13.55 26.10 19.90
CA ASN A 724 12.35 26.43 20.67
C ASN A 724 12.66 27.15 21.99
N THR A 725 13.76 26.78 22.66
CA THR A 725 14.19 27.44 23.90
C THR A 725 14.65 28.89 23.62
N GLN A 726 15.36 29.12 22.50
CA GLN A 726 15.73 30.47 22.06
C GLN A 726 14.53 31.30 21.59
N ALA A 727 13.50 30.68 21.01
CA ALA A 727 12.25 31.34 20.67
C ALA A 727 11.43 31.74 21.92
N GLU A 728 11.47 30.94 22.98
CA GLU A 728 10.84 31.25 24.26
C GLU A 728 11.62 32.34 25.05
N GLU A 729 12.95 32.35 25.01
CA GLU A 729 13.77 33.40 25.68
C GLU A 729 13.60 34.80 25.06
N VAL A 730 13.18 34.91 23.79
CA VAL A 730 12.88 36.21 23.16
C VAL A 730 11.53 36.77 23.64
N ASP A 731 10.59 35.92 24.08
CA ASP A 731 9.25 36.32 24.56
C ASP A 731 9.18 36.50 26.09
N GLU A 732 10.14 35.94 26.85
CA GLU A 732 10.23 36.08 28.32
C GLU A 732 10.71 37.46 28.83
N SER A 733 11.03 38.41 27.94
CA SER A 733 11.31 39.80 28.33
C SER A 733 10.06 40.62 28.71
N ALA A 734 8.86 40.03 28.63
CA ALA A 734 7.61 40.64 29.07
C ALA A 734 6.95 39.89 30.26
N SER A 735 7.22 40.39 31.47
CA SER A 735 6.34 40.33 32.66
C SER A 735 6.22 39.00 33.44
N MET A 736 6.98 38.90 34.54
CA MET A 736 6.83 37.93 35.64
C MET A 736 5.57 38.13 36.51
N THR A 737 4.86 37.06 36.87
CA THR A 737 4.85 36.46 38.24
C THR A 737 3.92 35.21 38.34
N PRO A 738 4.19 34.27 39.28
CA PRO A 738 3.83 32.85 39.16
C PRO A 738 2.65 32.43 40.05
N LEU A 739 1.79 31.52 39.57
CA LEU A 739 0.81 30.81 40.41
C LEU A 739 0.64 29.35 39.96
N SER A 740 0.87 28.49 40.95
CA SER A 740 0.92 27.03 40.99
C SER A 740 -0.11 26.27 40.14
N LYS A 741 0.38 25.41 39.23
CA LYS A 741 -0.37 24.31 38.63
C LYS A 741 -0.16 23.02 39.44
N SER A 742 -1.22 22.55 40.09
CA SER A 742 -1.32 21.20 40.63
C SER A 742 -2.28 20.37 39.77
N GLY A 743 -1.74 19.30 39.17
CA GLY A 743 -2.41 18.02 38.93
C GLY A 743 -3.47 17.95 37.84
N MET A 744 -3.07 17.62 36.61
CA MET A 744 -3.87 16.73 35.75
C MET A 744 -3.02 16.02 34.70
N ASP A 745 -3.33 14.74 34.55
CA ASP A 745 -2.63 13.71 33.78
C ASP A 745 -2.55 14.02 32.28
N THR A 746 -1.32 14.28 31.85
CA THR A 746 -0.81 13.97 30.51
C THR A 746 -1.05 12.48 30.21
N PRO A 747 -1.08 12.03 28.93
CA PRO A 747 -0.79 10.63 28.66
C PRO A 747 0.56 10.41 29.33
N ARG A 748 0.59 9.61 30.43
CA ARG A 748 1.71 9.46 31.39
C ARG A 748 2.89 10.15 30.77
N SER A 749 3.25 11.35 31.25
CA SER A 749 4.42 12.14 30.85
C SER A 749 5.08 11.59 29.60
N GLY A 750 5.38 12.40 28.60
CA GLY A 750 6.65 12.13 27.94
C GLY A 750 7.67 11.87 29.06
N LYS A 751 7.98 10.59 29.35
CA LYS A 751 9.33 10.16 29.43
C LYS A 751 9.79 10.81 28.15
N VAL A 752 10.46 11.97 28.30
CA VAL A 752 11.76 12.13 27.69
C VAL A 752 12.27 10.71 27.69
N VAL A 753 12.08 10.01 26.56
CA VAL A 753 12.51 8.63 26.42
C VAL A 753 13.90 8.72 26.98
N GLY A 754 14.13 8.06 28.12
CA GLY A 754 15.36 8.30 28.87
C GLY A 754 16.47 8.19 27.83
N LYS A 755 17.51 9.01 27.88
CA LYS A 755 18.57 9.02 26.86
C LYS A 755 19.11 7.59 26.55
N ASP A 756 18.85 6.63 27.45
CA ASP A 756 19.12 5.18 27.41
C ASP A 756 18.01 4.26 26.83
N GLU A 757 16.81 4.74 26.44
CA GLU A 757 15.62 3.92 26.18
C GLU A 757 15.27 3.69 24.69
N ILE A 758 15.97 4.26 23.71
CA ILE A 758 15.69 3.97 22.29
C ILE A 758 16.29 2.61 21.94
N PRO A 759 15.49 1.54 21.74
CA PRO A 759 16.07 0.24 21.49
C PRO A 759 16.60 0.17 20.06
N ILE A 760 17.86 -0.25 19.87
CA ILE A 760 18.36 -0.64 18.55
C ILE A 760 17.62 -1.90 18.14
N LEU A 761 16.69 -1.82 17.19
CA LEU A 761 16.01 -3.00 16.66
C LEU A 761 16.88 -3.63 15.57
N LEU A 762 17.24 -4.90 15.73
CA LEU A 762 17.93 -5.68 14.71
C LEU A 762 17.03 -6.84 14.28
N PHE A 763 16.67 -6.86 13.00
CA PHE A 763 16.07 -8.04 12.39
C PHE A 763 17.14 -9.09 12.12
N ARG A 764 16.90 -10.30 12.64
CA ARG A 764 17.72 -11.48 12.42
C ARG A 764 16.91 -12.48 11.60
N SER A 765 17.39 -12.80 10.40
CA SER A 765 16.76 -13.80 9.53
C SER A 765 17.62 -15.05 9.42
N GLN A 766 16.97 -16.21 9.51
CA GLN A 766 17.55 -17.54 9.33
C GLN A 766 16.72 -18.30 8.29
N PRO A 767 16.82 -17.94 7.00
CA PRO A 767 15.98 -18.52 5.96
C PRO A 767 16.34 -19.99 5.73
N SER A 768 15.37 -20.75 5.24
CA SER A 768 15.60 -22.09 4.69
C SER A 768 16.51 -22.02 3.45
N GLU A 769 17.11 -23.14 3.03
CA GLU A 769 18.01 -23.17 1.85
C GLU A 769 17.37 -22.65 0.56
N ASP A 770 16.04 -22.77 0.45
CA ASP A 770 15.27 -22.36 -0.73
C ASP A 770 14.79 -20.89 -0.66
N GLU A 771 14.89 -20.26 0.51
CA GLU A 771 14.42 -18.90 0.77
C GLU A 771 15.55 -17.91 1.06
N VAL A 772 16.81 -18.30 0.82
CA VAL A 772 17.99 -17.47 1.10
C VAL A 772 18.02 -16.22 0.22
N PRO A 773 18.42 -15.04 0.75
CA PRO A 773 18.64 -13.86 -0.08
C PRO A 773 19.76 -14.09 -1.11
N THR A 774 19.76 -13.27 -2.14
CA THR A 774 20.81 -13.30 -3.18
C THR A 774 22.07 -12.65 -2.64
N ASP A 775 23.19 -13.37 -2.61
CA ASP A 775 24.47 -12.80 -2.20
C ASP A 775 25.02 -11.89 -3.31
N LEU A 776 25.14 -10.58 -3.01
CA LEU A 776 25.67 -9.56 -3.92
C LEU A 776 27.06 -9.08 -3.50
N SER A 777 27.60 -9.55 -2.38
CA SER A 777 28.88 -9.09 -1.83
C SER A 777 30.02 -9.17 -2.87
N PHE A 778 30.01 -10.20 -3.72
CA PHE A 778 31.00 -10.39 -4.77
C PHE A 778 30.86 -9.41 -5.96
N LEU A 779 29.71 -8.76 -6.14
CA LEU A 779 29.48 -7.72 -7.15
C LEU A 779 29.48 -6.32 -6.54
N SER A 780 29.28 -6.20 -5.23
CA SER A 780 29.19 -4.92 -4.56
C SER A 780 30.50 -4.12 -4.62
N PRO A 781 30.47 -2.81 -4.88
CA PRO A 781 31.63 -1.93 -4.70
C PRO A 781 32.16 -1.93 -3.26
N THR A 782 31.35 -2.27 -2.26
CA THR A 782 31.73 -2.41 -0.85
C THR A 782 31.64 -3.87 -0.39
N PRO A 783 32.57 -4.75 -0.80
CA PRO A 783 32.50 -6.19 -0.49
C PRO A 783 32.43 -6.51 1.01
N ASP A 784 33.10 -5.70 1.83
CA ASP A 784 33.20 -5.87 3.29
C ASP A 784 31.84 -5.73 3.99
N ASP A 785 30.85 -5.11 3.35
CA ASP A 785 29.49 -5.01 3.89
C ASP A 785 28.75 -6.36 3.87
N GLY A 786 29.21 -7.35 3.09
CA GLY A 786 28.58 -8.67 3.03
C GLY A 786 27.13 -8.63 2.55
N GLU A 787 26.83 -7.75 1.58
CA GLU A 787 25.47 -7.46 1.10
C GLU A 787 24.76 -8.68 0.52
N CYS A 788 23.53 -8.90 0.98
CA CYS A 788 22.59 -9.89 0.45
C CYS A 788 21.23 -9.25 0.25
N THR A 789 20.57 -9.50 -0.89
CA THR A 789 19.38 -8.74 -1.27
C THR A 789 18.23 -9.66 -1.67
N TYR A 790 17.05 -9.34 -1.16
CA TYR A 790 15.78 -9.91 -1.63
C TYR A 790 15.14 -9.04 -2.72
N PRO A 791 14.35 -9.65 -3.61
CA PRO A 791 13.58 -8.91 -4.62
C PRO A 791 12.57 -7.96 -3.97
N LEU A 792 11.93 -7.16 -4.83
CA LEU A 792 10.86 -6.23 -4.48
C LEU A 792 9.70 -6.93 -3.73
N GLY A 793 9.16 -6.27 -2.70
CA GLY A 793 7.90 -6.70 -2.07
C GLY A 793 8.07 -7.85 -1.08
N MET A 794 8.73 -7.59 0.05
CA MET A 794 8.95 -8.58 1.11
C MET A 794 8.02 -8.35 2.29
N TYR A 795 7.39 -9.41 2.80
CA TYR A 795 6.65 -9.37 4.04
C TYR A 795 7.43 -10.09 5.15
N MET A 796 7.46 -9.50 6.34
CA MET A 796 8.25 -9.96 7.48
C MET A 796 7.36 -10.21 8.68
N GLU A 797 7.54 -11.35 9.34
CA GLU A 797 6.80 -11.74 10.53
C GLU A 797 7.73 -11.97 11.71
N GLN A 798 7.37 -11.46 12.89
CA GLN A 798 8.16 -11.66 14.10
C GLN A 798 7.94 -13.06 14.67
N ARG A 799 9.04 -13.80 14.86
CA ARG A 799 9.04 -15.12 15.50
C ARG A 799 9.42 -15.06 16.97
N LYS A 800 10.49 -14.34 17.30
CA LYS A 800 11.05 -14.25 18.67
C LYS A 800 11.70 -12.89 18.91
N GLU A 801 11.75 -12.46 20.17
CA GLU A 801 12.46 -11.25 20.60
C GLU A 801 13.43 -11.59 21.71
N THR A 802 14.63 -11.02 21.63
CA THR A 802 15.68 -11.11 22.66
C THR A 802 16.31 -9.73 22.84
N THR A 803 16.55 -9.33 24.10
CA THR A 803 17.16 -8.02 24.40
C THR A 803 18.59 -8.22 24.89
N GLU A 804 19.51 -7.46 24.31
CA GLU A 804 20.92 -7.38 24.66
C GLU A 804 21.30 -5.93 25.01
N ILE A 805 22.45 -5.71 25.66
CA ILE A 805 22.97 -4.37 25.96
C ILE A 805 24.23 -4.16 25.12
N ILE A 806 24.30 -3.04 24.41
CA ILE A 806 25.41 -2.67 23.53
C ILE A 806 26.04 -1.37 24.02
N ARG A 807 27.35 -1.21 23.85
CA ARG A 807 28.08 0.03 24.10
C ARG A 807 28.52 0.66 22.79
N SER A 808 28.28 1.96 22.61
CA SER A 808 28.81 2.76 21.50
C SER A 808 30.33 2.94 21.65
N ALA A 809 30.99 3.34 20.55
CA ALA A 809 32.39 3.76 20.55
C ALA A 809 32.65 4.92 21.52
N ASP A 810 31.65 5.79 21.72
CA ASP A 810 31.70 6.95 22.61
C ASP A 810 31.40 6.61 24.09
N GLY A 811 31.12 5.34 24.40
CA GLY A 811 30.85 4.85 25.76
C GLY A 811 29.37 4.78 26.16
N ASP A 812 28.47 5.29 25.33
CA ASP A 812 27.02 5.27 25.55
C ASP A 812 26.44 3.85 25.58
N ILE A 813 25.45 3.61 26.44
CA ILE A 813 24.81 2.29 26.61
C ILE A 813 23.45 2.29 25.90
N PHE A 814 23.26 1.36 24.96
CA PHE A 814 22.01 1.17 24.24
C PHE A 814 21.43 -0.22 24.49
N HIS A 815 20.13 -0.30 24.74
CA HIS A 815 19.41 -1.57 24.70
C HIS A 815 19.20 -1.99 23.24
N CYS A 816 19.64 -3.18 22.85
CA CYS A 816 19.42 -3.72 21.52
C CYS A 816 18.40 -4.85 21.57
N LYS A 817 17.31 -4.70 20.83
CA LYS A 817 16.31 -5.75 20.65
C LYS A 817 16.60 -6.48 19.36
N ILE A 818 17.01 -7.74 19.47
CA ILE A 818 17.15 -8.65 18.34
C ILE A 818 15.81 -9.36 18.14
N VAL A 819 15.23 -9.17 16.96
CA VAL A 819 13.95 -9.73 16.56
C VAL A 819 14.19 -10.76 15.46
N ASP A 820 13.85 -12.01 15.74
CA ASP A 820 13.87 -13.07 14.74
C ASP A 820 12.70 -12.87 13.79
N VAL A 821 12.99 -12.79 12.49
CA VAL A 821 11.99 -12.59 11.44
C VAL A 821 11.95 -13.73 10.45
N ASP A 822 10.74 -14.22 10.18
CA ASP A 822 10.45 -15.08 9.05
C ASP A 822 10.10 -14.18 7.85
N LEU A 823 10.64 -14.51 6.69
CA LEU A 823 10.58 -13.68 5.48
C LEU A 823 9.74 -14.38 4.42
N HIS A 824 8.67 -13.72 4.02
CA HIS A 824 7.75 -14.22 3.00
C HIS A 824 7.90 -13.36 1.75
N TYR A 825 8.21 -14.01 0.63
CA TYR A 825 8.19 -13.38 -0.68
C TYR A 825 7.27 -14.17 -1.59
N THR A 826 6.25 -13.52 -2.15
CA THR A 826 5.50 -14.12 -3.24
C THR A 826 6.35 -13.98 -4.49
N SER A 827 6.78 -15.09 -5.10
CA SER A 827 7.37 -15.08 -6.44
C SER A 827 6.33 -14.56 -7.44
N SER A 828 6.22 -13.24 -7.55
CA SER A 828 5.33 -12.57 -8.48
C SER A 828 5.85 -12.83 -9.90
N GLY A 829 5.17 -13.71 -10.63
CA GLY A 829 5.35 -13.83 -12.08
C GLY A 829 5.17 -15.23 -12.67
N ALA A 830 5.40 -16.29 -11.92
CA ALA A 830 5.11 -17.64 -12.41
C ALA A 830 3.73 -18.07 -11.94
N ASN A 831 2.75 -18.01 -12.84
CA ASN A 831 1.50 -18.74 -12.66
C ASN A 831 1.87 -20.21 -12.35
N PRO A 832 1.57 -20.80 -11.17
CA PRO A 832 1.99 -22.16 -10.82
C PRO A 832 1.50 -23.20 -11.84
N ARG A 833 0.42 -22.89 -12.57
CA ARG A 833 -0.09 -23.69 -13.70
C ARG A 833 0.85 -23.72 -14.91
N GLN A 834 1.69 -22.72 -15.13
CA GLN A 834 2.66 -22.71 -16.23
C GLN A 834 3.96 -23.44 -15.88
N ALA A 835 4.36 -23.50 -14.60
CA ALA A 835 5.52 -24.28 -14.16
C ALA A 835 5.26 -25.78 -14.30
N LYS A 836 4.11 -26.28 -13.85
CA LYS A 836 3.72 -27.69 -14.03
C LYS A 836 3.45 -28.09 -15.49
N ALA A 837 3.10 -27.14 -16.36
CA ALA A 837 2.93 -27.42 -17.79
C ALA A 837 4.26 -27.70 -18.52
N LYS A 838 5.40 -27.29 -17.97
CA LYS A 838 6.72 -27.66 -18.50
C LYS A 838 7.21 -29.01 -17.98
N GLU A 839 6.89 -29.38 -16.74
CA GLU A 839 7.24 -30.70 -16.19
C GLU A 839 6.35 -31.83 -16.76
N GLY A 840 5.08 -31.55 -17.06
CA GLY A 840 4.16 -32.52 -17.67
C GLY A 840 4.47 -32.91 -19.12
N LYS A 841 5.41 -32.24 -19.80
CA LYS A 841 5.88 -32.59 -21.15
C LYS A 841 7.15 -33.44 -21.17
N ALA A 842 7.76 -33.71 -20.01
CA ALA A 842 8.91 -34.61 -19.89
C ALA A 842 8.53 -36.04 -19.45
N VAL A 843 7.23 -36.30 -19.17
CA VAL A 843 6.71 -37.62 -18.78
C VAL A 843 5.40 -37.94 -19.55
N ALA A 844 5.44 -37.75 -20.88
CA ALA A 844 4.47 -38.31 -21.82
C ALA A 844 5.20 -38.82 -23.06
#